data_AF-A0A6G1KP34-F1
#
_entry.id   AF-A0A6G1KP34-F1
#
_cell.length_a   1.000
_cell.length_b   1.000
_cell.length_c   1.000
_cell.angle_alpha   90.00
_cell.angle_beta   90.00
_cell.angle_gamma   90.00
#
_symmetry.space_group_name_H-M   'P 1'
#
loop_
_entity.id
_entity.type
_entity.pdbx_description
1 polymer ?
#
loop_
_entity_poly.entity_id
_entity_poly.type
_entity_poly.pdbx_seq_one_letter_code
_entity_poly.pdbx_strand_id
1 'polypeptide(L)'
;MFKPQDNRNGWVNPEDLVPMPQCIAQQDQTTWLSAMTKCTRKQCTRHFGIICTHHQWLTQLSCLSTEFSSDVVKIYIDYCSRSILAKAQLYLWILGITGRTWLVDVGDTNELESTPLYSLVDGYAPLGVAHRAPTCLTSSVSAPSMEPFQHVMASCAFTSTTQHTGNAARPWEYSESLGSMIPLDSETVGYSLTGRSIRDDHYFDKACFCSTFSVNPKQEPCPGWGIELTRERLWMYATCGPTSVPENWTDVLKMTGSAYIPMEDWHWPARVTDMPKQVTVPAHQCAVNACESDPDGYCNVRRAVDRSCFCHNVSFNSCGSLCEHFEDRIGYVKWLQNLCGKVQGWHGFPDDWRHLAIPLAVDMIPWRWTVKPSNGLNDVSMPLSGSTKATQKCASNGKKLGGIALVNTATFLAIYLSRRTYVNGKSYGFLGHLRPGVWIFNGILVAGLQLLANWFNASLVQNTIGYEDVPVAQLMLLWCTMPRLTWLPVLLIGVQPFEMINFSAAASSLFVEVILQVFSLYYMILTVSYGLEHDFYFGGMEGAEREVSAQVMYAGALLWLMVTAATSVQLMRITPRMKELTRSASLDPPTWQRNHQTTSNIVEEMMAQIHYWHTSLGEKLARYWSEKARALEEESLLGGEGRRDEGYGTLPFKRQHDWVSSKGFVQIYAVPVSSMVLLWIAQWLFWGGFISLSSDEFCLPKVGVLTAVWFASSLAGAAVTAVF
;
A
#
# COMPACT_ATOMS: atom_id res chain seq x y z
N MET A 1 -6.16 47.68 -58.34
CA MET A 1 -5.79 48.87 -59.12
C MET A 1 -4.31 49.16 -58.85
N PHE A 2 -3.42 48.58 -59.66
CA PHE A 2 -1.96 48.72 -59.50
C PHE A 2 -1.53 50.07 -60.07
N LYS A 3 -0.95 50.95 -59.25
CA LYS A 3 -0.25 52.15 -59.74
C LYS A 3 1.22 51.76 -59.93
N PRO A 4 1.76 51.69 -61.15
CA PRO A 4 3.21 51.58 -61.34
C PRO A 4 3.86 52.77 -60.63
N GLN A 5 4.87 52.50 -59.79
CA GLN A 5 5.45 53.53 -58.90
C GLN A 5 6.15 54.65 -59.68
N ASP A 6 6.48 54.46 -60.96
CA ASP A 6 7.13 55.49 -61.77
C ASP A 6 6.90 55.26 -63.30
N ASN A 7 5.73 55.64 -63.83
CA ASN A 7 5.44 55.55 -65.28
C ASN A 7 6.11 56.70 -66.04
N ARG A 8 7.15 56.40 -66.82
CA ARG A 8 7.96 57.39 -67.56
C ARG A 8 7.50 57.45 -69.03
N ASN A 9 6.35 58.10 -69.27
CA ASN A 9 5.76 58.24 -70.61
C ASN A 9 5.50 56.89 -71.32
N GLY A 10 4.90 55.93 -70.63
CA GLY A 10 4.55 54.61 -71.16
C GLY A 10 5.65 53.55 -71.00
N TRP A 11 6.76 53.90 -70.35
CA TRP A 11 7.83 52.99 -69.96
C TRP A 11 7.78 52.72 -68.47
N VAL A 12 7.87 51.44 -68.09
CA VAL A 12 7.89 50.98 -66.70
C VAL A 12 9.11 50.11 -66.46
N ASN A 13 9.54 49.99 -65.21
CA ASN A 13 10.56 49.01 -64.88
C ASN A 13 9.94 47.61 -65.00
N PRO A 14 10.70 46.59 -65.44
CA PRO A 14 10.19 45.22 -65.51
C PRO A 14 9.60 44.73 -64.18
N GLU A 15 10.23 45.11 -63.07
CA GLU A 15 9.81 44.80 -61.71
C GLU A 15 8.48 45.42 -61.26
N ASP A 16 7.97 46.40 -61.99
CA ASP A 16 6.64 47.00 -61.73
C ASP A 16 5.51 46.24 -62.43
N LEU A 17 5.82 45.24 -63.27
CA LEU A 17 4.82 44.42 -63.97
C LEU A 17 4.27 43.33 -63.06
N VAL A 18 2.99 42.98 -63.26
CA VAL A 18 2.33 41.88 -62.56
C VAL A 18 3.08 40.55 -62.81
N PRO A 19 3.23 39.68 -61.79
CA PRO A 19 3.96 38.42 -61.96
C PRO A 19 3.34 37.50 -63.01
N MET A 20 4.12 36.52 -63.47
CA MET A 20 3.66 35.56 -64.46
C MET A 20 2.53 34.68 -63.89
N PRO A 21 1.40 34.50 -64.62
CA PRO A 21 0.33 33.61 -64.16
C PRO A 21 0.79 32.15 -64.06
N GLN A 22 0.26 31.40 -63.08
CA GLN A 22 0.67 30.03 -62.81
C GLN A 22 0.62 29.12 -64.04
N CYS A 23 -0.49 29.19 -64.77
CA CYS A 23 -0.71 28.30 -65.92
C CYS A 23 0.27 28.56 -67.06
N ILE A 24 0.86 29.76 -67.14
CA ILE A 24 1.94 30.08 -68.07
C ILE A 24 3.25 29.53 -67.54
N ALA A 25 3.52 29.70 -66.23
CA ALA A 25 4.72 29.20 -65.58
C ALA A 25 4.88 27.67 -65.74
N GLN A 26 3.77 26.94 -65.79
CA GLN A 26 3.70 25.48 -65.92
C GLN A 26 3.77 24.96 -67.37
N GLN A 27 3.83 25.85 -68.36
CA GLN A 27 3.88 25.51 -69.78
C GLN A 27 5.18 26.01 -70.42
N ASP A 28 5.32 25.82 -71.74
CA ASP A 28 6.42 26.40 -72.49
C ASP A 28 6.33 27.93 -72.50
N GLN A 29 7.30 28.58 -71.83
CA GLN A 29 7.34 30.03 -71.65
C GLN A 29 8.00 30.76 -72.82
N THR A 30 8.56 30.05 -73.81
CA THR A 30 9.38 30.66 -74.88
C THR A 30 8.66 31.80 -75.62
N THR A 31 7.41 31.59 -76.01
CA THR A 31 6.61 32.60 -76.74
C THR A 31 6.27 33.79 -75.84
N TRP A 32 5.91 33.53 -74.59
CA TRP A 32 5.63 34.56 -73.58
C TRP A 32 6.85 35.44 -73.29
N LEU A 33 8.01 34.83 -73.06
CA LEU A 33 9.27 35.54 -72.79
C LEU A 33 9.75 36.31 -74.03
N SER A 34 9.56 35.76 -75.23
CA SER A 34 9.87 36.46 -76.49
C SER A 34 9.06 37.75 -76.62
N ALA A 35 7.75 37.70 -76.35
CA ALA A 35 6.87 38.88 -76.38
C ALA A 35 7.31 39.95 -75.34
N MET A 36 7.61 39.53 -74.11
CA MET A 36 8.12 40.42 -73.06
C MET A 36 9.48 41.05 -73.43
N THR A 37 10.38 40.26 -74.00
CA THR A 37 11.74 40.67 -74.38
C THR A 37 11.71 41.71 -75.50
N LYS A 38 10.89 41.50 -76.52
CA LYS A 38 10.78 42.39 -77.69
C LYS A 38 10.37 43.82 -77.31
N CYS A 39 9.61 43.97 -76.23
CA CYS A 39 9.14 45.25 -75.71
C CYS A 39 10.04 45.89 -74.65
N THR A 40 11.15 45.26 -74.32
CA THR A 40 12.08 45.75 -73.30
C THR A 40 13.35 46.29 -73.95
N ARG A 41 13.74 47.52 -73.61
CA ARG A 41 14.91 48.21 -74.19
C ARG A 41 15.69 48.97 -73.14
N LYS A 42 17.01 49.08 -73.36
CA LYS A 42 17.91 49.88 -72.51
C LYS A 42 17.67 51.36 -72.81
N GLN A 43 17.02 52.06 -71.88
CA GLN A 43 16.66 53.46 -71.99
C GLN A 43 17.54 54.31 -71.08
N CYS A 44 17.79 55.55 -71.50
CA CYS A 44 18.43 56.52 -70.64
C CYS A 44 17.41 57.08 -69.63
N THR A 45 17.71 56.99 -68.33
CA THR A 45 16.80 57.47 -67.28
C THR A 45 17.31 58.73 -66.58
N ARG A 46 18.59 59.08 -66.74
CA ARG A 46 19.16 60.32 -66.21
C ARG A 46 20.17 60.95 -67.17
N HIS A 47 19.93 62.20 -67.54
CA HIS A 47 20.82 62.99 -68.38
C HIS A 47 21.62 64.01 -67.56
N PHE A 48 22.87 64.24 -67.95
CA PHE A 48 23.66 65.41 -67.56
C PHE A 48 24.01 66.19 -68.83
N GLY A 49 23.25 67.26 -69.10
CA GLY A 49 23.26 67.93 -70.40
C GLY A 49 22.73 67.01 -71.49
N ILE A 50 23.54 66.77 -72.53
CA ILE A 50 23.23 65.85 -73.65
C ILE A 50 23.76 64.42 -73.42
N ILE A 51 24.52 64.17 -72.34
CA ILE A 51 25.15 62.88 -72.06
C ILE A 51 24.23 62.05 -71.16
N CYS A 52 23.97 60.80 -71.54
CA CYS A 52 23.27 59.87 -70.67
C CYS A 52 24.20 59.37 -69.55
N THR A 53 23.82 59.64 -68.30
CA THR A 53 24.60 59.23 -67.12
C THR A 53 24.11 57.93 -66.50
N HIS A 54 22.88 57.51 -66.79
CA HIS A 54 22.30 56.31 -66.22
C HIS A 54 21.37 55.63 -67.22
N HIS A 55 21.62 54.36 -67.50
CA HIS A 55 20.79 53.52 -68.36
C HIS A 55 20.09 52.45 -67.52
N GLN A 56 18.80 52.22 -67.80
CA GLN A 56 18.03 51.13 -67.20
C GLN A 56 17.27 50.40 -68.29
N TRP A 57 17.07 49.09 -68.10
CA TRP A 57 16.17 48.31 -68.92
C TRP A 57 14.74 48.65 -68.53
N LEU A 58 13.96 49.17 -69.48
CA LEU A 58 12.55 49.53 -69.29
C LEU A 58 11.69 48.77 -70.30
N THR A 59 10.45 48.46 -69.92
CA THR A 59 9.46 47.81 -70.77
C THR A 59 8.41 48.82 -71.23
N GLN A 60 8.13 48.85 -72.53
CA GLN A 60 7.15 49.76 -73.12
C GLN A 60 5.75 49.14 -73.10
N LEU A 61 4.81 49.74 -72.36
CA LEU A 61 3.45 49.22 -72.19
C LEU A 61 2.67 49.17 -73.52
N SER A 62 2.81 50.17 -74.40
CA SER A 62 2.13 50.18 -75.71
C SER A 62 2.62 49.07 -76.64
N CYS A 63 3.92 48.73 -76.57
CA CYS A 63 4.46 47.56 -77.25
C CYS A 63 3.86 46.29 -76.65
N LEU A 64 3.87 46.17 -75.32
CA LEU A 64 3.38 44.98 -74.62
C LEU A 64 1.90 44.70 -74.92
N SER A 65 1.07 45.76 -74.95
CA SER A 65 -0.33 45.69 -75.33
C SER A 65 -0.55 45.20 -76.77
N THR A 66 0.43 45.39 -77.66
CA THR A 66 0.35 44.98 -79.07
C THR A 66 0.89 43.58 -79.28
N GLU A 67 2.02 43.24 -78.62
CA GLU A 67 2.63 41.91 -78.72
C GLU A 67 1.80 40.82 -78.05
N PHE A 68 1.12 41.13 -76.94
CA PHE A 68 0.18 40.20 -76.32
C PHE A 68 -1.16 40.20 -77.04
N SER A 69 -1.17 39.84 -78.33
CA SER A 69 -2.38 39.67 -79.13
C SER A 69 -3.20 38.43 -78.69
N SER A 70 -4.40 38.29 -79.23
CA SER A 70 -5.23 37.08 -79.05
C SER A 70 -4.49 35.80 -79.45
N ASP A 71 -3.64 35.86 -80.48
CA ASP A 71 -2.90 34.70 -81.00
C ASP A 71 -1.86 34.18 -80.00
N VAL A 72 -1.21 35.08 -79.25
CA VAL A 72 -0.26 34.69 -78.19
C VAL A 72 -0.99 34.04 -77.02
N VAL A 73 -2.14 34.60 -76.62
CA VAL A 73 -2.95 34.07 -75.51
C VAL A 73 -3.57 32.71 -75.87
N LYS A 74 -3.94 32.50 -77.13
CA LYS A 74 -4.54 31.27 -77.65
C LYS A 74 -3.68 30.03 -77.44
N ILE A 75 -2.36 30.18 -77.37
CA ILE A 75 -1.44 29.06 -77.09
C ILE A 75 -1.66 28.49 -75.68
N TYR A 76 -2.07 29.34 -74.74
CA TYR A 76 -2.13 28.99 -73.32
C TYR A 76 -3.55 28.80 -72.77
N ILE A 77 -4.57 29.29 -73.49
CA ILE A 77 -5.95 29.39 -73.00
C ILE A 77 -6.54 28.02 -72.62
N ASP A 78 -6.29 26.98 -73.41
CA ASP A 78 -6.86 25.63 -73.19
C ASP A 78 -6.35 25.02 -71.88
N TYR A 79 -5.08 25.24 -71.56
CA TYR A 79 -4.48 24.76 -70.33
C TYR A 79 -4.90 25.63 -69.13
N CYS A 80 -4.89 26.96 -69.29
CA CYS A 80 -5.32 27.89 -68.25
C CYS A 80 -6.81 27.72 -67.89
N SER A 81 -7.65 27.33 -68.85
CA SER A 81 -9.10 27.13 -68.62
C SER A 81 -9.44 25.84 -67.86
N ARG A 82 -8.45 24.97 -67.57
CA ARG A 82 -8.66 23.80 -66.70
C ARG A 82 -8.91 24.15 -65.23
N SER A 83 -8.61 25.39 -64.84
CA SER A 83 -8.87 25.91 -63.50
C SER A 83 -9.46 27.32 -63.62
N ILE A 84 -10.63 27.53 -63.03
CA ILE A 84 -11.30 28.85 -62.97
C ILE A 84 -10.35 29.90 -62.41
N LEU A 85 -9.56 29.56 -61.40
CA LEU A 85 -8.62 30.48 -60.78
C LEU A 85 -7.40 30.77 -61.67
N ALA A 86 -6.84 29.76 -62.33
CA ALA A 86 -5.73 29.98 -63.28
C ALA A 86 -6.19 30.82 -64.49
N LYS A 87 -7.42 30.62 -64.96
CA LYS A 87 -8.06 31.44 -65.98
C LYS A 87 -8.30 32.88 -65.49
N ALA A 88 -8.70 33.06 -64.23
CA ALA A 88 -8.84 34.37 -63.61
C ALA A 88 -7.49 35.13 -63.52
N GLN A 89 -6.41 34.44 -63.15
CA GLN A 89 -5.06 35.03 -63.12
C GLN A 89 -4.60 35.48 -64.51
N LEU A 90 -4.79 34.63 -65.53
CA LEU A 90 -4.51 34.99 -66.91
C LEU A 90 -5.35 36.21 -67.37
N TYR A 91 -6.63 36.22 -67.03
CA TYR A 91 -7.53 37.34 -67.31
C TYR A 91 -7.06 38.65 -66.68
N LEU A 92 -6.74 38.64 -65.38
CA LEU A 92 -6.25 39.84 -64.68
C LEU A 92 -4.95 40.36 -65.28
N TRP A 93 -4.05 39.47 -65.71
CA TRP A 93 -2.81 39.83 -66.37
C TRP A 93 -3.08 40.52 -67.72
N ILE A 94 -3.94 39.94 -68.56
CA ILE A 94 -4.29 40.50 -69.87
C ILE A 94 -5.03 41.83 -69.72
N LEU A 95 -5.95 41.92 -68.77
CA LEU A 95 -6.65 43.17 -68.44
C LEU A 95 -5.66 44.24 -67.99
N GLY A 96 -4.66 43.88 -67.18
CA GLY A 96 -3.65 44.82 -66.68
C GLY A 96 -2.70 45.35 -67.75
N ILE A 97 -2.30 44.51 -68.70
CA ILE A 97 -1.33 44.88 -69.75
C ILE A 97 -1.98 45.50 -70.97
N THR A 98 -3.11 44.95 -71.43
CA THR A 98 -3.73 45.36 -72.70
C THR A 98 -5.03 46.14 -72.52
N GLY A 99 -5.59 46.19 -71.29
CA GLY A 99 -6.90 46.78 -71.03
C GLY A 99 -8.09 46.00 -71.63
N ARG A 100 -7.86 44.77 -72.14
CA ARG A 100 -8.93 43.97 -72.77
C ARG A 100 -9.71 43.21 -71.71
N THR A 101 -11.03 43.15 -71.87
CA THR A 101 -11.95 42.40 -71.01
C THR A 101 -12.19 40.96 -71.47
N TRP A 102 -11.49 40.51 -72.51
CA TRP A 102 -11.58 39.18 -73.10
C TRP A 102 -10.18 38.60 -73.37
N LEU A 103 -10.07 37.28 -73.52
CA LEU A 103 -8.79 36.56 -73.67
C LEU A 103 -8.45 36.27 -75.14
N VAL A 104 -9.21 35.39 -75.79
CA VAL A 104 -9.04 35.04 -77.21
C VAL A 104 -10.25 35.48 -78.03
N ASP A 105 -11.45 35.13 -77.55
CA ASP A 105 -12.73 35.49 -78.14
C ASP A 105 -13.57 36.31 -77.14
N VAL A 106 -14.46 37.15 -77.67
CA VAL A 106 -15.37 37.96 -76.85
C VAL A 106 -16.36 37.02 -76.16
N GLY A 107 -16.30 36.97 -74.83
CA GLY A 107 -17.17 36.13 -73.99
C GLY A 107 -16.43 35.02 -73.23
N ASP A 108 -15.15 34.77 -73.51
CA ASP A 108 -14.33 33.74 -72.84
C ASP A 108 -14.19 33.94 -71.33
N THR A 109 -14.51 35.13 -70.85
CA THR A 109 -14.38 35.60 -69.47
C THR A 109 -15.74 35.73 -68.77
N ASN A 110 -16.85 35.48 -69.47
CA ASN A 110 -18.21 35.60 -68.90
C ASN A 110 -18.40 34.70 -67.67
N GLU A 111 -17.79 33.51 -67.67
CA GLU A 111 -17.82 32.57 -66.54
C GLU A 111 -17.10 33.07 -65.28
N LEU A 112 -16.21 34.08 -65.42
CA LEU A 112 -15.51 34.73 -64.32
C LEU A 112 -16.35 35.85 -63.68
N GLU A 113 -17.31 36.44 -64.42
CA GLU A 113 -18.21 37.48 -63.90
C GLU A 113 -19.44 36.89 -63.18
N SER A 114 -19.86 35.69 -63.57
CA SER A 114 -21.11 35.07 -63.07
C SER A 114 -20.89 33.76 -62.33
N THR A 115 -19.76 33.56 -61.64
CA THR A 115 -19.43 32.25 -61.06
C THR A 115 -20.34 31.93 -59.86
N PRO A 116 -21.19 30.89 -59.94
CA PRO A 116 -21.92 30.39 -58.79
C PRO A 116 -20.99 29.54 -57.91
N LEU A 117 -21.21 29.56 -56.60
CA LEU A 117 -20.34 28.93 -55.60
C LEU A 117 -20.08 27.42 -55.87
N TYR A 118 -21.01 26.73 -56.55
CA TYR A 118 -20.88 25.30 -56.88
C TYR A 118 -19.74 25.00 -57.87
N SER A 119 -19.38 25.94 -58.75
CA SER A 119 -18.30 25.72 -59.74
C SER A 119 -16.91 25.68 -59.09
N LEU A 120 -16.77 26.23 -57.88
CA LEU A 120 -15.58 26.00 -57.07
C LEU A 120 -15.56 24.55 -56.55
N VAL A 121 -16.71 24.03 -56.10
CA VAL A 121 -16.86 22.69 -55.50
C VAL A 121 -16.40 21.55 -56.42
N ASP A 122 -16.73 21.62 -57.72
CA ASP A 122 -16.38 20.61 -58.72
C ASP A 122 -14.87 20.52 -59.02
N GLY A 123 -14.10 21.58 -58.75
CA GLY A 123 -12.66 21.64 -58.99
C GLY A 123 -11.78 21.08 -57.86
N TYR A 124 -12.37 20.59 -56.76
CA TYR A 124 -11.64 20.22 -55.55
C TYR A 124 -11.57 18.69 -55.31
N ALA A 125 -10.69 18.26 -54.40
CA ALA A 125 -10.60 16.87 -53.92
C ALA A 125 -11.70 16.35 -52.93
N PRO A 126 -12.67 17.13 -52.36
CA PRO A 126 -13.71 16.59 -51.50
C PRO A 126 -14.76 15.80 -52.28
N LEU A 127 -14.61 15.73 -53.61
CA LEU A 127 -15.24 14.75 -54.47
C LEU A 127 -15.27 13.37 -53.76
N GLY A 128 -14.15 12.92 -53.18
CA GLY A 128 -14.06 11.61 -52.51
C GLY A 128 -15.08 11.36 -51.38
N VAL A 129 -15.52 12.38 -50.64
CA VAL A 129 -16.41 12.23 -49.47
C VAL A 129 -17.86 12.59 -49.82
N ALA A 130 -18.06 13.67 -50.59
CA ALA A 130 -19.40 14.16 -50.91
C ALA A 130 -20.20 13.19 -51.81
N HIS A 131 -19.54 12.45 -52.70
CA HIS A 131 -20.21 11.47 -53.58
C HIS A 131 -20.52 10.15 -52.88
N ARG A 132 -19.73 9.83 -51.86
CA ARG A 132 -19.89 8.62 -51.05
C ARG A 132 -20.89 8.83 -49.92
N ALA A 133 -21.31 10.07 -49.69
CA ALA A 133 -22.34 10.40 -48.72
C ALA A 133 -23.69 9.77 -49.18
N PRO A 134 -24.42 9.10 -48.28
CA PRO A 134 -25.76 8.58 -48.53
C PRO A 134 -26.71 9.64 -49.08
N THR A 135 -27.68 9.23 -49.89
CA THR A 135 -28.65 10.15 -50.51
C THR A 135 -29.43 10.98 -49.48
N CYS A 136 -29.70 10.41 -48.30
CA CYS A 136 -30.37 11.14 -47.22
C CYS A 136 -29.46 12.20 -46.55
N LEU A 137 -28.12 12.03 -46.60
CA LEU A 137 -27.17 13.03 -46.12
C LEU A 137 -26.92 14.13 -47.16
N THR A 138 -26.92 13.80 -48.46
CA THR A 138 -26.75 14.81 -49.52
C THR A 138 -28.00 15.66 -49.76
N SER A 139 -29.18 15.17 -49.33
CA SER A 139 -30.46 15.88 -49.41
C SER A 139 -30.84 16.64 -48.14
N SER A 140 -30.05 16.54 -47.06
CA SER A 140 -30.30 17.29 -45.83
C SER A 140 -29.79 18.74 -45.92
N VAL A 141 -30.35 19.57 -45.03
CA VAL A 141 -29.96 20.96 -44.81
C VAL A 141 -29.48 21.15 -43.37
N SER A 142 -28.57 22.10 -43.14
CA SER A 142 -28.16 22.46 -41.79
C SER A 142 -29.34 22.97 -40.98
N ALA A 143 -29.46 22.53 -39.72
CA ALA A 143 -30.54 22.97 -38.84
C ALA A 143 -30.53 24.50 -38.57
N PRO A 144 -29.37 25.15 -38.31
CA PRO A 144 -29.34 26.58 -38.01
C PRO A 144 -29.23 27.51 -39.23
N SER A 145 -28.54 27.10 -40.32
CA SER A 145 -28.34 27.96 -41.50
C SER A 145 -29.23 27.62 -42.69
N MET A 146 -29.97 26.48 -42.65
CA MET A 146 -30.75 25.95 -43.78
C MET A 146 -29.90 25.74 -45.05
N GLU A 147 -28.59 25.67 -44.90
CA GLU A 147 -27.64 25.50 -45.99
C GLU A 147 -27.61 24.03 -46.42
N PRO A 148 -27.64 23.73 -47.73
CA PRO A 148 -27.48 22.37 -48.24
C PRO A 148 -26.15 21.72 -47.81
N PHE A 149 -26.15 20.40 -47.66
CA PHE A 149 -24.96 19.58 -47.39
C PHE A 149 -23.70 20.04 -48.14
N GLN A 150 -23.85 20.23 -49.46
CA GLN A 150 -22.74 20.57 -50.34
C GLN A 150 -22.12 21.93 -50.00
N HIS A 151 -22.92 22.91 -49.55
CA HIS A 151 -22.44 24.23 -49.18
C HIS A 151 -21.72 24.20 -47.83
N VAL A 152 -22.25 23.46 -46.86
CA VAL A 152 -21.59 23.28 -45.56
C VAL A 152 -20.25 22.56 -45.74
N MET A 153 -20.21 21.50 -46.56
CA MET A 153 -18.97 20.78 -46.87
C MET A 153 -17.97 21.63 -47.67
N ALA A 154 -18.45 22.51 -48.55
CA ALA A 154 -17.60 23.45 -49.28
C ALA A 154 -17.00 24.54 -48.37
N SER A 155 -17.70 24.93 -47.29
CA SER A 155 -17.22 25.93 -46.33
C SER A 155 -15.98 25.47 -45.54
N CYS A 156 -15.74 24.16 -45.50
CA CYS A 156 -14.57 23.53 -44.90
C CYS A 156 -13.31 23.60 -45.80
N ALA A 157 -13.35 24.31 -46.95
CA ALA A 157 -12.28 24.28 -47.95
C ALA A 157 -11.67 25.66 -48.28
N PHE A 158 -10.34 25.64 -48.36
CA PHE A 158 -9.34 26.54 -48.96
C PHE A 158 -9.43 28.08 -48.87
N THR A 159 -8.31 28.72 -48.50
CA THR A 159 -8.12 30.16 -48.68
C THR A 159 -7.91 30.50 -50.16
N SER A 160 -8.46 31.63 -50.63
CA SER A 160 -8.27 32.14 -52.00
C SER A 160 -6.98 32.98 -52.15
N THR A 161 -5.96 32.68 -51.36
CA THR A 161 -4.73 33.48 -51.29
C THR A 161 -3.74 33.05 -52.38
N THR A 162 -3.50 33.92 -53.34
CA THR A 162 -2.38 33.78 -54.28
C THR A 162 -1.07 33.73 -53.51
N GLN A 163 -0.27 32.70 -53.75
CA GLN A 163 1.08 32.55 -53.25
C GLN A 163 2.07 32.93 -54.35
N HIS A 164 3.28 33.32 -53.96
CA HIS A 164 4.35 33.71 -54.87
C HIS A 164 5.48 32.69 -54.75
N THR A 165 6.01 32.21 -55.87
CA THR A 165 7.06 31.17 -55.91
C THR A 165 8.47 31.74 -55.99
N GLY A 166 8.60 33.05 -56.15
CA GLY A 166 9.88 33.73 -56.20
C GLY A 166 9.80 35.14 -55.63
N ASN A 167 10.48 36.08 -56.28
CA ASN A 167 10.62 37.44 -55.78
C ASN A 167 9.42 38.33 -56.16
N ALA A 168 8.34 38.26 -55.39
CA ALA A 168 7.13 39.03 -55.63
C ALA A 168 7.33 40.56 -55.66
N ALA A 169 8.37 41.06 -54.98
CA ALA A 169 8.72 42.49 -55.01
C ALA A 169 9.46 42.90 -56.30
N ARG A 170 9.96 41.92 -57.06
CA ARG A 170 10.70 42.13 -58.30
C ARG A 170 10.39 40.99 -59.29
N PRO A 171 9.18 40.93 -59.87
CA PRO A 171 8.69 39.72 -60.56
C PRO A 171 9.38 39.44 -61.89
N TRP A 172 9.99 40.44 -62.50
CA TRP A 172 10.65 40.33 -63.79
C TRP A 172 12.00 41.03 -63.79
N GLU A 173 12.94 40.51 -64.57
CA GLU A 173 14.25 41.12 -64.82
C GLU A 173 14.69 40.89 -66.26
N TYR A 174 15.43 41.85 -66.82
CA TYR A 174 16.11 41.65 -68.10
C TYR A 174 17.51 41.08 -67.85
N SER A 175 17.78 39.88 -68.37
CA SER A 175 19.09 39.23 -68.26
C SER A 175 19.96 39.59 -69.47
N GLU A 176 21.02 40.37 -69.24
CA GLU A 176 21.96 40.72 -70.31
C GLU A 176 22.74 39.50 -70.85
N SER A 177 22.98 38.48 -70.01
CA SER A 177 23.69 37.26 -70.43
C SER A 177 22.85 36.35 -71.33
N LEU A 178 21.53 36.32 -71.10
CA LEU A 178 20.57 35.54 -71.89
C LEU A 178 19.95 36.35 -73.03
N GLY A 179 20.12 37.68 -73.04
CA GLY A 179 19.49 38.59 -73.98
C GLY A 179 17.96 38.57 -73.92
N SER A 180 17.38 38.15 -72.79
CA SER A 180 15.95 37.88 -72.62
C SER A 180 15.43 38.39 -71.28
N MET A 181 14.15 38.73 -71.28
CA MET A 181 13.37 38.81 -70.05
C MET A 181 13.31 37.45 -69.37
N ILE A 182 13.45 37.46 -68.04
CA ILE A 182 13.30 36.28 -67.18
C ILE A 182 12.27 36.57 -66.09
N PRO A 183 11.42 35.58 -65.74
CA PRO A 183 10.52 35.68 -64.60
C PRO A 183 11.30 35.34 -63.33
N LEU A 184 11.25 36.25 -62.36
CA LEU A 184 11.79 36.03 -61.01
C LEU A 184 10.70 35.62 -60.02
N ASP A 185 9.44 35.80 -60.39
CA ASP A 185 8.29 35.33 -59.62
C ASP A 185 7.18 34.82 -60.56
N SER A 186 6.46 33.82 -60.08
CA SER A 186 5.19 33.42 -60.67
C SER A 186 4.14 33.28 -59.57
N GLU A 187 2.93 33.73 -59.87
CA GLU A 187 1.81 33.48 -58.99
C GLU A 187 1.52 31.98 -59.00
N THR A 188 1.39 31.39 -57.82
CA THR A 188 0.83 30.06 -57.64
C THR A 188 -0.41 30.15 -56.80
N VAL A 189 -1.35 29.29 -57.12
CA VAL A 189 -2.50 29.07 -56.28
C VAL A 189 -2.07 28.23 -55.09
N GLY A 190 -2.06 28.85 -53.91
CA GLY A 190 -1.86 28.17 -52.65
C GLY A 190 -3.20 27.83 -52.01
N TYR A 191 -3.58 26.56 -52.05
CA TYR A 191 -4.77 26.07 -51.36
C TYR A 191 -4.41 25.62 -49.94
N SER A 192 -4.39 26.56 -48.98
CA SER A 192 -4.25 26.21 -47.56
C SER A 192 -5.62 25.86 -46.96
N LEU A 193 -5.71 24.74 -46.24
CA LEU A 193 -6.90 24.40 -45.44
C LEU A 193 -7.23 25.59 -44.52
N THR A 194 -8.48 26.09 -44.58
CA THR A 194 -8.91 27.29 -43.86
C THR A 194 -8.92 27.12 -42.34
N GLY A 195 -8.72 25.89 -41.84
CA GLY A 195 -8.84 25.56 -40.42
C GLY A 195 -10.25 25.77 -39.87
N ARG A 196 -11.25 26.02 -40.72
CA ARG A 196 -12.65 26.17 -40.32
C ARG A 196 -13.27 24.79 -40.10
N SER A 197 -13.83 24.57 -38.92
CA SER A 197 -14.63 23.40 -38.58
C SER A 197 -16.13 23.73 -38.71
N ILE A 198 -16.92 22.70 -39.03
CA ILE A 198 -18.38 22.76 -38.82
C ILE A 198 -18.58 22.86 -37.31
N ARG A 199 -19.29 23.90 -36.86
CA ARG A 199 -19.62 24.07 -35.45
C ARG A 199 -20.60 22.98 -35.00
N ASP A 200 -20.55 22.62 -33.73
CA ASP A 200 -21.50 21.71 -33.12
C ASP A 200 -22.95 22.15 -33.46
N ASP A 201 -23.82 21.17 -33.65
CA ASP A 201 -25.25 21.31 -34.02
C ASP A 201 -25.57 21.89 -35.41
N HIS A 202 -24.57 22.17 -36.26
CA HIS A 202 -24.84 22.70 -37.60
C HIS A 202 -25.24 21.64 -38.61
N TYR A 203 -24.74 20.39 -38.52
CA TYR A 203 -25.07 19.38 -39.51
C TYR A 203 -24.91 17.94 -39.00
N PHE A 204 -26.00 17.33 -38.54
CA PHE A 204 -26.08 15.89 -38.28
C PHE A 204 -27.52 15.39 -38.40
N ASP A 205 -27.90 14.88 -39.59
CA ASP A 205 -29.17 14.16 -39.74
C ASP A 205 -29.03 12.77 -39.09
N LYS A 206 -29.37 12.73 -37.81
CA LYS A 206 -29.33 11.53 -36.97
C LYS A 206 -30.17 10.39 -37.56
N ALA A 207 -31.36 10.69 -38.10
CA ALA A 207 -32.26 9.66 -38.62
C ALA A 207 -31.68 9.02 -39.89
N CYS A 208 -31.19 9.84 -40.81
CA CYS A 208 -30.49 9.37 -42.00
C CYS A 208 -29.23 8.55 -41.63
N PHE A 209 -28.40 9.07 -40.74
CA PHE A 209 -27.18 8.41 -40.29
C PHE A 209 -27.48 7.01 -39.73
N CYS A 210 -28.41 6.93 -38.76
CA CYS A 210 -28.74 5.67 -38.10
C CYS A 210 -29.43 4.66 -39.02
N SER A 211 -30.17 5.11 -40.04
CA SER A 211 -30.76 4.22 -41.05
C SER A 211 -29.73 3.63 -42.02
N THR A 212 -28.64 4.38 -42.29
CA THR A 212 -27.64 3.98 -43.29
C THR A 212 -26.51 3.17 -42.69
N PHE A 213 -26.03 3.54 -41.51
CA PHE A 213 -24.83 2.97 -40.90
C PHE A 213 -25.15 1.95 -39.78
N SER A 214 -26.12 1.07 -40.01
CA SER A 214 -26.41 -0.02 -39.07
C SER A 214 -25.25 -1.04 -39.05
N VAL A 215 -24.82 -1.42 -37.86
CA VAL A 215 -23.73 -2.40 -37.69
C VAL A 215 -24.23 -3.78 -38.09
N ASN A 216 -23.75 -4.28 -39.24
CA ASN A 216 -24.00 -5.65 -39.66
C ASN A 216 -22.79 -6.55 -39.33
N PRO A 217 -22.89 -7.46 -38.36
CA PRO A 217 -21.78 -8.30 -37.94
C PRO A 217 -21.26 -9.25 -39.04
N LYS A 218 -22.04 -9.47 -40.11
CA LYS A 218 -21.63 -10.29 -41.27
C LYS A 218 -20.87 -9.53 -42.34
N GLN A 219 -20.88 -8.19 -42.30
CA GLN A 219 -20.26 -7.31 -43.30
C GLN A 219 -19.15 -6.44 -42.72
N GLU A 220 -18.74 -6.68 -41.47
CA GLU A 220 -17.67 -5.89 -40.87
C GLU A 220 -16.33 -6.10 -41.59
N PRO A 221 -15.73 -5.03 -42.16
CA PRO A 221 -14.55 -5.13 -42.99
C PRO A 221 -13.28 -5.45 -42.19
N CYS A 222 -13.33 -5.36 -40.86
CA CYS A 222 -12.19 -5.60 -39.99
C CYS A 222 -12.64 -6.40 -38.76
N PRO A 223 -12.05 -7.57 -38.46
CA PRO A 223 -12.17 -8.20 -37.15
C PRO A 223 -11.37 -7.34 -36.14
N GLY A 224 -11.94 -6.22 -35.73
CA GLY A 224 -11.28 -5.20 -34.93
C GLY A 224 -11.33 -5.51 -33.44
N TRP A 225 -10.43 -6.35 -32.95
CA TRP A 225 -10.25 -6.52 -31.50
C TRP A 225 -9.57 -5.25 -30.96
N GLY A 226 -10.24 -4.42 -30.15
CA GLY A 226 -9.60 -3.22 -29.61
C GLY A 226 -10.51 -2.09 -29.11
N ILE A 227 -9.86 -0.99 -28.73
CA ILE A 227 -10.52 0.21 -28.20
C ILE A 227 -11.33 0.96 -29.25
N GLU A 228 -10.91 0.93 -30.53
CA GLU A 228 -11.62 1.61 -31.61
C GLU A 228 -12.98 0.97 -31.89
N LEU A 229 -13.06 -0.37 -31.90
CA LEU A 229 -14.35 -1.07 -31.95
C LEU A 229 -15.22 -0.71 -30.74
N THR A 230 -14.63 -0.61 -29.55
CA THR A 230 -15.37 -0.26 -28.35
C THR A 230 -15.97 1.16 -28.44
N ARG A 231 -15.18 2.14 -28.93
CA ARG A 231 -15.64 3.51 -29.18
C ARG A 231 -16.75 3.54 -30.21
N GLU A 232 -16.55 2.86 -31.34
CA GLU A 232 -17.54 2.81 -32.42
C GLU A 232 -18.88 2.26 -31.91
N ARG A 233 -18.85 1.15 -31.16
CA ARG A 233 -20.06 0.52 -30.64
C ARG A 233 -20.79 1.36 -29.61
N LEU A 234 -20.06 1.93 -28.66
CA LEU A 234 -20.65 2.85 -27.68
C LEU A 234 -21.23 4.09 -28.35
N TRP A 235 -20.53 4.65 -29.33
CA TRP A 235 -21.00 5.80 -30.09
C TRP A 235 -22.25 5.48 -30.92
N MET A 236 -22.28 4.32 -31.59
CA MET A 236 -23.47 3.84 -32.31
C MET A 236 -24.64 3.61 -31.34
N TYR A 237 -24.41 3.01 -30.17
CA TYR A 237 -25.44 2.77 -29.17
C TYR A 237 -26.00 4.08 -28.59
N ALA A 238 -25.14 5.00 -28.15
CA ALA A 238 -25.54 6.29 -27.60
C ALA A 238 -26.24 7.18 -28.65
N THR A 239 -25.74 7.16 -29.88
CA THR A 239 -26.31 7.96 -30.97
C THR A 239 -27.59 7.32 -31.48
N CYS A 240 -27.56 6.08 -31.97
CA CYS A 240 -28.65 5.46 -32.73
C CYS A 240 -29.56 4.55 -31.91
N GLY A 241 -29.23 4.29 -30.66
CA GLY A 241 -30.00 3.43 -29.76
C GLY A 241 -29.67 1.94 -29.89
N PRO A 242 -30.37 1.07 -29.13
CA PRO A 242 -30.05 -0.35 -29.04
C PRO A 242 -30.24 -1.13 -30.34
N THR A 243 -31.09 -0.65 -31.27
CA THR A 243 -31.40 -1.35 -32.53
C THR A 243 -30.28 -1.27 -33.57
N SER A 244 -29.30 -0.38 -33.39
CA SER A 244 -28.19 -0.20 -34.33
C SER A 244 -26.98 -1.07 -34.01
N VAL A 245 -27.01 -1.86 -32.94
CA VAL A 245 -25.94 -2.77 -32.51
C VAL A 245 -26.44 -4.22 -32.37
N PRO A 246 -25.58 -5.24 -32.57
CA PRO A 246 -25.97 -6.66 -32.44
C PRO A 246 -26.36 -7.07 -31.01
N GLU A 247 -27.15 -8.14 -30.82
CA GLU A 247 -27.65 -8.58 -29.49
C GLU A 247 -26.57 -8.94 -28.45
N ASN A 248 -25.31 -9.22 -28.85
CA ASN A 248 -24.18 -9.53 -27.95
C ASN A 248 -22.98 -8.59 -28.16
N TRP A 249 -23.23 -7.35 -28.55
CA TRP A 249 -22.17 -6.38 -28.86
C TRP A 249 -21.27 -6.04 -27.67
N THR A 250 -21.73 -6.27 -26.44
CA THR A 250 -21.02 -5.96 -25.19
C THR A 250 -19.89 -6.94 -24.84
N ASP A 251 -19.95 -8.18 -25.32
CA ASP A 251 -19.07 -9.26 -24.86
C ASP A 251 -17.60 -9.07 -25.27
N VAL A 252 -17.37 -8.26 -26.31
CA VAL A 252 -16.04 -8.03 -26.91
C VAL A 252 -15.49 -6.64 -26.60
N LEU A 253 -16.22 -5.85 -25.78
CA LEU A 253 -15.85 -4.47 -25.48
C LEU A 253 -14.80 -4.37 -24.39
N LYS A 254 -13.90 -3.41 -24.56
CA LYS A 254 -12.92 -3.04 -23.52
C LYS A 254 -13.52 -2.01 -22.58
N MET A 255 -14.45 -2.43 -21.72
CA MET A 255 -15.10 -1.55 -20.74
C MET A 255 -14.40 -1.58 -19.38
N THR A 256 -14.25 -0.43 -18.75
CA THR A 256 -13.80 -0.36 -17.35
C THR A 256 -14.79 -1.08 -16.43
N GLY A 257 -14.28 -1.83 -15.46
CA GLY A 257 -15.08 -2.63 -14.55
C GLY A 257 -14.28 -3.84 -14.05
N SER A 258 -14.89 -5.02 -14.06
CA SER A 258 -14.20 -6.21 -13.54
C SER A 258 -13.10 -6.75 -14.44
N ALA A 259 -13.20 -6.62 -15.77
CA ALA A 259 -12.22 -7.13 -16.72
C ALA A 259 -11.06 -6.16 -16.96
N TYR A 260 -11.35 -4.85 -16.97
CA TYR A 260 -10.37 -3.78 -17.15
C TYR A 260 -10.46 -2.82 -15.97
N ILE A 261 -9.43 -2.81 -15.12
CA ILE A 261 -9.43 -2.03 -13.88
C ILE A 261 -8.64 -0.74 -14.13
N PRO A 262 -9.24 0.46 -13.98
CA PRO A 262 -8.52 1.72 -14.13
C PRO A 262 -7.25 1.76 -13.27
N MET A 263 -6.18 2.37 -13.78
CA MET A 263 -4.91 2.46 -13.04
C MET A 263 -5.08 3.23 -11.72
N GLU A 264 -6.03 4.16 -11.66
CA GLU A 264 -6.38 4.94 -10.49
C GLU A 264 -7.07 4.10 -9.40
N ASP A 265 -7.82 3.07 -9.80
CA ASP A 265 -8.55 2.16 -8.93
C ASP A 265 -7.73 0.89 -8.60
N TRP A 266 -6.47 0.82 -9.07
CA TRP A 266 -5.60 -0.32 -8.84
C TRP A 266 -4.99 -0.28 -7.44
N HIS A 267 -5.56 -1.07 -6.53
CA HIS A 267 -5.10 -1.16 -5.14
C HIS A 267 -4.13 -2.33 -4.93
N TRP A 268 -2.97 -2.01 -4.35
CA TRP A 268 -1.95 -2.98 -3.96
C TRP A 268 -2.16 -3.48 -2.53
N PRO A 269 -1.81 -4.74 -2.20
CA PRO A 269 -1.98 -5.29 -0.85
C PRO A 269 -0.98 -4.72 0.17
N ALA A 270 0.12 -4.15 -0.31
CA ALA A 270 1.14 -3.46 0.49
C ALA A 270 1.62 -2.22 -0.28
N ARG A 271 2.56 -1.45 0.29
CA ARG A 271 3.14 -0.31 -0.45
C ARG A 271 3.83 -0.82 -1.72
N VAL A 272 3.65 -0.09 -2.82
CA VAL A 272 4.17 -0.49 -4.14
C VAL A 272 5.69 -0.65 -4.13
N THR A 273 6.40 0.11 -3.30
CA THR A 273 7.87 0.02 -3.13
C THR A 273 8.34 -1.32 -2.60
N ASP A 274 7.49 -1.96 -1.81
CA ASP A 274 7.81 -3.21 -1.11
C ASP A 274 7.41 -4.41 -1.99
N MET A 275 6.68 -4.16 -3.09
CA MET A 275 6.15 -5.16 -4.01
C MET A 275 7.23 -5.65 -5.00
N PRO A 276 7.32 -6.96 -5.28
CA PRO A 276 8.35 -7.50 -6.15
C PRO A 276 8.10 -7.06 -7.58
N LYS A 277 9.19 -6.93 -8.35
CA LYS A 277 9.10 -6.59 -9.77
C LYS A 277 8.30 -7.62 -10.56
N GLN A 278 8.32 -8.89 -10.14
CA GLN A 278 7.51 -9.96 -10.73
C GLN A 278 6.00 -9.70 -10.62
N VAL A 279 5.54 -8.84 -9.70
CA VAL A 279 4.12 -8.48 -9.51
C VAL A 279 3.82 -7.10 -10.10
N THR A 280 4.73 -6.14 -9.96
CA THR A 280 4.50 -4.75 -10.44
C THR A 280 4.68 -4.60 -11.96
N VAL A 281 5.64 -5.29 -12.57
CA VAL A 281 5.91 -5.21 -14.01
C VAL A 281 4.72 -5.73 -14.85
N PRO A 282 4.10 -6.87 -14.54
CA PRO A 282 2.92 -7.33 -15.27
C PRO A 282 1.76 -6.34 -15.30
N ALA A 283 1.51 -5.58 -14.22
CA ALA A 283 0.45 -4.57 -14.22
C ALA A 283 0.69 -3.49 -15.29
N HIS A 284 1.94 -3.06 -15.46
CA HIS A 284 2.30 -2.10 -16.49
C HIS A 284 2.31 -2.71 -17.90
N GLN A 285 2.74 -3.97 -18.04
CA GLN A 285 2.74 -4.67 -19.33
C GLN A 285 1.32 -4.99 -19.83
N CYS A 286 0.41 -5.27 -18.92
CA CYS A 286 -1.00 -5.53 -19.18
C CYS A 286 -1.88 -4.28 -19.18
N ALA A 287 -1.27 -3.08 -19.06
CA ALA A 287 -2.00 -1.83 -19.14
C ALA A 287 -2.42 -1.54 -20.60
N VAL A 288 -3.72 -1.47 -20.83
CA VAL A 288 -4.36 -1.18 -22.11
C VAL A 288 -5.29 0.03 -21.97
N ASN A 289 -5.78 0.55 -23.10
CA ASN A 289 -6.85 1.54 -23.08
C ASN A 289 -8.21 0.84 -23.00
N ALA A 290 -9.09 1.32 -22.13
CA ALA A 290 -10.46 0.87 -21.95
C ALA A 290 -11.42 2.08 -21.91
N CYS A 291 -12.69 1.85 -22.21
CA CYS A 291 -13.74 2.85 -22.18
C CYS A 291 -14.47 2.85 -20.83
N GLU A 292 -14.52 4.02 -20.21
CA GLU A 292 -15.46 4.36 -19.14
C GLU A 292 -16.65 5.06 -19.80
N SER A 293 -17.88 4.57 -19.60
CA SER A 293 -19.07 5.22 -20.15
C SER A 293 -19.34 6.54 -19.44
N ASP A 294 -19.43 7.63 -20.20
CA ASP A 294 -19.87 8.92 -19.68
C ASP A 294 -21.41 8.94 -19.47
N PRO A 295 -21.97 10.00 -18.85
CA PRO A 295 -23.41 10.09 -18.59
C PRO A 295 -24.29 9.99 -19.85
N ASP A 296 -23.74 10.37 -21.01
CA ASP A 296 -24.43 10.36 -22.30
C ASP A 296 -24.22 9.04 -23.07
N GLY A 297 -23.42 8.12 -22.51
CA GLY A 297 -23.18 6.77 -23.03
C GLY A 297 -21.98 6.66 -23.98
N TYR A 298 -21.20 7.73 -24.16
CA TYR A 298 -20.00 7.71 -24.99
C TYR A 298 -18.78 7.18 -24.24
N CYS A 299 -17.76 6.78 -25.01
CA CYS A 299 -16.51 6.27 -24.46
C CYS A 299 -15.59 7.40 -24.00
N ASN A 300 -15.36 7.50 -22.69
CA ASN A 300 -14.21 8.20 -22.14
C ASN A 300 -13.03 7.23 -21.98
N VAL A 301 -11.92 7.52 -22.65
CA VAL A 301 -10.79 6.57 -22.74
C VAL A 301 -9.93 6.70 -21.50
N ARG A 302 -9.81 5.61 -20.74
CA ARG A 302 -8.95 5.49 -19.56
C ARG A 302 -7.87 4.45 -19.77
N ARG A 303 -6.75 4.62 -19.06
CA ARG A 303 -5.71 3.60 -18.99
C ARG A 303 -6.08 2.60 -17.89
N ALA A 304 -6.22 1.34 -18.24
CA ALA A 304 -6.69 0.29 -17.35
C ALA A 304 -5.84 -0.98 -17.50
N VAL A 305 -5.72 -1.75 -16.42
CA VAL A 305 -5.04 -3.05 -16.44
C VAL A 305 -6.03 -4.12 -16.89
N ASP A 306 -5.66 -4.88 -17.92
CA ASP A 306 -6.37 -6.10 -18.31
C ASP A 306 -6.14 -7.16 -17.22
N ARG A 307 -7.21 -7.46 -16.46
CA ARG A 307 -7.16 -8.39 -15.33
C ARG A 307 -6.77 -9.79 -15.78
N SER A 308 -7.23 -10.25 -16.93
CA SER A 308 -6.91 -11.60 -17.42
C SER A 308 -5.42 -11.70 -17.77
N CYS A 309 -4.91 -10.71 -18.50
CA CYS A 309 -3.47 -10.61 -18.81
C CYS A 309 -2.63 -10.58 -17.54
N PHE A 310 -3.02 -9.76 -16.56
CA PHE A 310 -2.29 -9.64 -15.30
C PHE A 310 -2.26 -10.97 -14.55
N CYS A 311 -3.43 -11.59 -14.35
CA CYS A 311 -3.55 -12.82 -13.58
C CYS A 311 -2.79 -13.99 -14.20
N HIS A 312 -2.75 -14.13 -15.53
CA HIS A 312 -1.95 -15.20 -16.16
C HIS A 312 -0.44 -15.04 -15.95
N ASN A 313 0.03 -13.84 -15.66
CA ASN A 313 1.45 -13.54 -15.45
C ASN A 313 1.85 -13.50 -13.97
N VAL A 314 0.92 -13.68 -13.04
CA VAL A 314 1.17 -13.60 -11.59
C VAL A 314 0.65 -14.86 -10.88
N SER A 315 1.46 -15.35 -9.95
CA SER A 315 1.17 -16.51 -9.10
C SER A 315 1.58 -16.23 -7.66
N PHE A 316 1.27 -17.18 -6.76
CA PHE A 316 1.77 -17.14 -5.38
C PHE A 316 3.30 -17.00 -5.34
N ASN A 317 4.02 -17.73 -6.19
CA ASN A 317 5.49 -17.71 -6.25
C ASN A 317 6.08 -16.35 -6.69
N SER A 318 5.25 -15.42 -7.16
CA SER A 318 5.69 -14.09 -7.60
C SER A 318 5.90 -13.10 -6.45
N CYS A 319 5.45 -13.42 -5.23
CA CYS A 319 5.52 -12.54 -4.06
C CYS A 319 6.93 -12.31 -3.49
N GLY A 320 7.94 -13.10 -3.87
CA GLY A 320 9.30 -12.95 -3.36
C GLY A 320 9.35 -12.94 -1.82
N SER A 321 10.03 -11.94 -1.25
CA SER A 321 10.20 -11.77 0.21
C SER A 321 8.93 -11.38 0.97
N LEU A 322 7.87 -10.92 0.30
CA LEU A 322 6.59 -10.64 0.98
C LEU A 322 5.93 -11.92 1.51
N CYS A 323 6.16 -13.07 0.89
CA CYS A 323 5.64 -14.32 1.43
C CYS A 323 6.40 -14.84 2.65
N GLU A 324 7.54 -14.25 3.00
CA GLU A 324 8.30 -14.63 4.20
C GLU A 324 7.66 -14.05 5.46
N HIS A 325 7.03 -12.87 5.37
CA HIS A 325 6.32 -12.24 6.47
C HIS A 325 4.85 -12.67 6.42
N PHE A 326 4.31 -13.21 7.52
CA PHE A 326 3.00 -13.87 7.46
C PHE A 326 1.84 -12.90 7.21
N GLU A 327 1.91 -11.66 7.72
CA GLU A 327 0.88 -10.64 7.48
C GLU A 327 0.80 -10.31 5.98
N ASP A 328 1.96 -10.05 5.38
CA ASP A 328 2.11 -9.78 3.96
C ASP A 328 1.72 -10.98 3.10
N ARG A 329 2.09 -12.20 3.52
CA ARG A 329 1.70 -13.46 2.87
C ARG A 329 0.18 -13.59 2.84
N ILE A 330 -0.49 -13.45 3.99
CA ILE A 330 -1.94 -13.59 4.10
C ILE A 330 -2.65 -12.49 3.31
N GLY A 331 -2.17 -11.24 3.41
CA GLY A 331 -2.68 -10.10 2.65
C GLY A 331 -2.55 -10.31 1.14
N TYR A 332 -1.38 -10.75 0.67
CA TYR A 332 -1.11 -11.06 -0.73
C TYR A 332 -2.00 -12.19 -1.25
N VAL A 333 -2.16 -13.28 -0.49
CA VAL A 333 -3.02 -14.41 -0.88
C VAL A 333 -4.47 -13.97 -1.01
N LYS A 334 -5.01 -13.24 -0.02
CA LYS A 334 -6.39 -12.72 -0.07
C LYS A 334 -6.59 -11.76 -1.24
N TRP A 335 -5.64 -10.86 -1.48
CA TRP A 335 -5.69 -9.92 -2.60
C TRP A 335 -5.66 -10.64 -3.95
N LEU A 336 -4.72 -11.57 -4.13
CA LEU A 336 -4.57 -12.32 -5.39
C LEU A 336 -5.79 -13.22 -5.65
N GLN A 337 -6.39 -13.81 -4.62
CA GLN A 337 -7.63 -14.57 -4.76
C GLN A 337 -8.82 -13.69 -5.14
N ASN A 338 -8.96 -12.52 -4.52
CA ASN A 338 -10.05 -11.59 -4.85
C ASN A 338 -9.91 -11.04 -6.27
N LEU A 339 -8.67 -10.78 -6.71
CA LEU A 339 -8.37 -10.25 -8.03
C LEU A 339 -8.51 -11.32 -9.13
N CYS A 340 -7.87 -12.47 -8.95
CA CYS A 340 -7.67 -13.46 -10.00
C CYS A 340 -8.53 -14.73 -9.85
N GLY A 341 -9.11 -15.00 -8.68
CA GLY A 341 -9.83 -16.24 -8.40
C GLY A 341 -11.08 -16.49 -9.26
N LYS A 342 -11.59 -15.47 -9.97
CA LYS A 342 -12.72 -15.59 -10.91
C LYS A 342 -12.29 -15.63 -12.39
N VAL A 343 -11.00 -15.53 -12.68
CA VAL A 343 -10.47 -15.55 -14.05
C VAL A 343 -10.42 -16.99 -14.54
N GLN A 344 -11.02 -17.27 -15.70
CA GLN A 344 -11.03 -18.62 -16.28
C GLN A 344 -9.61 -19.07 -16.66
N GLY A 345 -9.26 -20.31 -16.34
CA GLY A 345 -7.95 -20.89 -16.68
C GLY A 345 -6.77 -20.33 -15.87
N TRP A 346 -7.02 -19.58 -14.79
CA TRP A 346 -5.97 -19.13 -13.90
C TRP A 346 -5.63 -20.21 -12.85
N HIS A 347 -4.34 -20.56 -12.77
CA HIS A 347 -3.79 -21.56 -11.85
C HIS A 347 -2.65 -20.99 -11.01
N GLY A 348 -2.80 -19.77 -10.49
CA GLY A 348 -1.76 -19.07 -9.73
C GLY A 348 -1.57 -19.57 -8.29
N PHE A 349 -2.45 -20.44 -7.82
CA PHE A 349 -2.42 -21.03 -6.48
C PHE A 349 -2.25 -22.56 -6.55
N PRO A 350 -1.56 -23.19 -5.58
CA PRO A 350 -1.62 -24.62 -5.40
C PRO A 350 -3.03 -25.07 -4.95
N ASP A 351 -3.36 -26.35 -5.14
CA ASP A 351 -4.68 -26.91 -4.82
C ASP A 351 -5.10 -26.63 -3.36
N ASP A 352 -4.13 -26.57 -2.45
CA ASP A 352 -4.33 -26.38 -1.02
C ASP A 352 -3.91 -24.99 -0.51
N TRP A 353 -4.12 -23.96 -1.33
CA TRP A 353 -3.69 -22.59 -1.02
C TRP A 353 -4.33 -21.99 0.23
N ARG A 354 -5.43 -22.55 0.73
CA ARG A 354 -6.11 -22.07 1.93
C ARG A 354 -5.19 -22.10 3.15
N HIS A 355 -4.26 -23.06 3.22
CA HIS A 355 -3.25 -23.09 4.28
C HIS A 355 -2.25 -21.93 4.20
N LEU A 356 -2.04 -21.33 3.03
CA LEU A 356 -1.16 -20.15 2.88
C LEU A 356 -1.80 -18.89 3.49
N ALA A 357 -3.13 -18.85 3.59
CA ALA A 357 -3.91 -17.77 4.18
C ALA A 357 -4.13 -17.91 5.70
N ILE A 358 -3.56 -18.94 6.32
CA ILE A 358 -3.68 -19.25 7.75
C ILE A 358 -2.31 -19.03 8.43
N PRO A 359 -2.27 -18.57 9.70
CA PRO A 359 -1.03 -18.49 10.47
C PRO A 359 -0.37 -19.86 10.69
N LEU A 360 0.95 -19.93 10.52
CA LEU A 360 1.75 -21.11 10.86
C LEU A 360 2.10 -21.10 12.35
N ALA A 361 2.50 -22.26 12.90
CA ALA A 361 2.93 -22.37 14.29
C ALA A 361 4.06 -21.40 14.67
N VAL A 362 4.96 -21.10 13.73
CA VAL A 362 6.06 -20.13 13.91
C VAL A 362 5.55 -18.68 13.89
N ASP A 363 4.54 -18.38 13.07
CA ASP A 363 3.92 -17.06 12.96
C ASP A 363 3.20 -16.66 14.26
N MET A 364 2.76 -17.66 15.04
CA MET A 364 2.11 -17.47 16.34
C MET A 364 3.09 -17.27 17.49
N ILE A 365 4.41 -17.29 17.27
CA ILE A 365 5.44 -17.02 18.29
C ILE A 365 5.84 -15.54 18.23
N PRO A 366 5.70 -14.75 19.31
CA PRO A 366 5.89 -13.29 19.29
C PRO A 366 7.32 -12.77 19.02
N TRP A 367 8.30 -13.66 18.88
CA TRP A 367 9.71 -13.28 18.70
C TRP A 367 10.32 -14.04 17.52
N ARG A 368 11.33 -13.41 16.88
CA ARG A 368 11.87 -13.85 15.58
C ARG A 368 13.00 -14.88 15.65
N TRP A 369 13.42 -15.28 16.85
CA TRP A 369 14.50 -16.23 17.05
C TRP A 369 13.96 -17.61 17.45
N THR A 370 14.64 -18.67 17.04
CA THR A 370 14.31 -20.05 17.39
C THR A 370 15.48 -20.71 18.11
N VAL A 371 15.21 -21.83 18.79
CA VAL A 371 16.26 -22.63 19.43
C VAL A 371 16.33 -23.94 18.70
N LYS A 372 17.00 -23.98 17.55
CA LYS A 372 17.09 -25.17 16.70
C LYS A 372 18.50 -25.23 16.12
N PRO A 373 19.07 -26.43 15.88
CA PRO A 373 20.39 -26.50 15.27
C PRO A 373 20.32 -25.90 13.86
N SER A 374 21.23 -24.98 13.54
CA SER A 374 21.45 -24.51 12.18
C SER A 374 21.91 -25.70 11.33
N ASN A 375 21.20 -25.94 10.22
CA ASN A 375 21.64 -26.92 9.25
C ASN A 375 22.91 -26.38 8.61
N GLY A 376 24.07 -26.79 9.13
CA GLY A 376 25.36 -26.43 8.56
C GLY A 376 25.39 -26.72 7.06
N LEU A 377 25.77 -25.70 6.29
CA LEU A 377 26.11 -25.81 4.87
C LEU A 377 26.92 -27.09 4.59
N ASN A 378 26.61 -27.73 3.46
CA ASN A 378 27.36 -28.77 2.73
C ASN A 378 26.80 -30.20 2.83
N ASP A 379 25.75 -30.38 2.04
CA ASP A 379 25.71 -31.44 1.03
C ASP A 379 26.96 -31.35 0.12
N VAL A 380 28.11 -31.83 0.60
CA VAL A 380 29.24 -32.20 -0.28
C VAL A 380 29.67 -33.61 0.10
N SER A 381 29.36 -34.51 -0.80
CA SER A 381 29.74 -35.91 -0.84
C SER A 381 31.25 -36.10 -0.91
N MET A 382 31.82 -36.78 0.09
CA MET A 382 32.89 -37.78 -0.12
C MET A 382 32.83 -38.84 0.99
N PRO A 383 32.95 -40.15 0.64
CA PRO A 383 32.80 -41.22 1.61
C PRO A 383 34.16 -41.57 2.23
N LEU A 384 34.32 -41.35 3.54
CA LEU A 384 35.31 -42.12 4.29
C LEU A 384 34.89 -42.33 5.74
N SER A 385 34.67 -43.61 6.04
CA SER A 385 34.73 -44.29 7.33
C SER A 385 34.01 -43.68 8.55
N GLY A 386 32.88 -44.32 8.87
CA GLY A 386 32.61 -44.78 10.23
C GLY A 386 32.51 -43.70 11.31
N SER A 387 31.53 -42.81 11.19
CA SER A 387 30.99 -42.14 12.38
C SER A 387 29.48 -42.06 12.24
N THR A 388 28.80 -42.73 13.15
CA THR A 388 27.36 -42.72 13.36
C THR A 388 26.86 -41.26 13.39
N LYS A 389 26.28 -40.79 12.27
CA LYS A 389 25.45 -39.58 12.21
C LYS A 389 24.26 -39.79 13.15
N ALA A 390 24.44 -39.47 14.42
CA ALA A 390 23.34 -39.25 15.33
C ALA A 390 22.72 -37.90 14.95
N THR A 391 21.73 -37.91 14.07
CA THR A 391 20.77 -36.81 13.97
C THR A 391 20.24 -36.59 15.39
N GLN A 392 20.65 -35.51 16.05
CA GLN A 392 20.33 -35.28 17.46
C GLN A 392 18.81 -35.13 17.59
N LYS A 393 18.13 -36.22 17.97
CA LYS A 393 16.67 -36.27 18.08
C LYS A 393 16.23 -35.28 19.16
N CYS A 394 15.39 -34.33 18.80
CA CYS A 394 14.92 -33.32 19.74
C CYS A 394 14.22 -33.97 20.94
N ALA A 395 14.43 -33.42 22.14
CA ALA A 395 13.72 -33.90 23.32
C ALA A 395 12.22 -33.70 23.15
N SER A 396 11.40 -34.69 23.54
CA SER A 396 9.94 -34.57 23.47
C SER A 396 9.43 -33.44 24.37
N ASN A 397 8.28 -32.85 24.04
CA ASN A 397 7.64 -31.80 24.83
C ASN A 397 7.43 -32.22 26.29
N GLY A 398 7.09 -33.49 26.52
CA GLY A 398 6.99 -34.08 27.85
C GLY A 398 8.32 -34.08 28.63
N LYS A 399 9.47 -34.31 27.97
CA LYS A 399 10.79 -34.22 28.63
C LYS A 399 11.17 -32.78 28.97
N LYS A 400 10.81 -31.80 28.12
CA LYS A 400 11.05 -30.37 28.37
C LYS A 400 10.27 -29.89 29.61
N LEU A 401 8.96 -30.16 29.63
CA LEU A 401 8.10 -29.85 30.78
C LEU A 401 8.47 -30.67 32.02
N GLY A 402 8.87 -31.93 31.84
CA GLY A 402 9.33 -32.81 32.91
C GLY A 402 10.55 -32.26 33.65
N GLY A 403 11.48 -31.60 32.94
CA GLY A 403 12.61 -30.90 33.57
C GLY A 403 12.17 -29.76 34.50
N ILE A 404 11.20 -28.95 34.06
CA ILE A 404 10.62 -27.86 34.87
C ILE A 404 9.89 -28.43 36.11
N ALA A 405 9.13 -29.50 35.92
CA ALA A 405 8.43 -30.17 37.02
C ALA A 405 9.41 -30.80 38.04
N LEU A 406 10.51 -31.39 37.57
CA LEU A 406 11.56 -31.96 38.42
C LEU A 406 12.20 -30.89 39.31
N VAL A 407 12.59 -29.74 38.73
CA VAL A 407 13.20 -28.63 39.48
C VAL A 407 12.23 -28.16 40.57
N ASN A 408 10.97 -27.91 40.22
CA ASN A 408 9.95 -27.48 41.19
C ASN A 408 9.69 -28.50 42.30
N THR A 409 9.64 -29.79 41.96
CA THR A 409 9.47 -30.88 42.95
C THR A 409 10.64 -30.93 43.92
N ALA A 410 11.87 -30.77 43.41
CA ALA A 410 13.07 -30.74 44.23
C ALA A 410 13.12 -29.52 45.16
N THR A 411 12.74 -28.33 44.67
CA THR A 411 12.61 -27.11 45.48
C THR A 411 11.61 -27.32 46.62
N PHE A 412 10.44 -27.90 46.30
CA PHE A 412 9.41 -28.21 47.29
C PHE A 412 9.94 -29.16 48.37
N LEU A 413 10.60 -30.25 47.97
CA LEU A 413 11.19 -31.23 48.90
C LEU A 413 12.29 -30.60 49.77
N ALA A 414 13.16 -29.78 49.19
CA ALA A 414 14.23 -29.10 49.94
C ALA A 414 13.66 -28.16 51.01
N ILE A 415 12.65 -27.36 50.66
CA ILE A 415 11.96 -26.48 51.61
C ILE A 415 11.25 -27.29 52.69
N TYR A 416 10.53 -28.36 52.31
CA TYR A 416 9.84 -29.23 53.26
C TYR A 416 10.79 -29.93 54.24
N LEU A 417 11.94 -30.43 53.76
CA LEU A 417 12.94 -31.10 54.60
C LEU A 417 13.66 -30.11 55.51
N SER A 418 14.03 -28.93 55.01
CA SER A 418 14.68 -27.87 55.81
C SER A 418 13.81 -27.44 56.99
N ARG A 419 12.48 -27.41 56.81
CA ARG A 419 11.51 -27.17 57.88
C ARG A 419 11.55 -28.24 58.98
N ARG A 420 11.66 -29.53 58.61
CA ARG A 420 11.66 -30.64 59.58
C ARG A 420 12.89 -30.61 60.49
N THR A 421 14.02 -30.17 59.96
CA THR A 421 15.27 -29.96 60.74
C THR A 421 15.20 -28.75 61.68
N TYR A 422 14.50 -27.67 61.29
CA TYR A 422 14.39 -26.45 62.11
C TYR A 422 13.46 -26.63 63.33
N VAL A 423 12.39 -27.43 63.19
CA VAL A 423 11.45 -27.73 64.30
C VAL A 423 12.11 -28.54 65.44
N ASN A 424 13.21 -29.24 65.17
CA ASN A 424 13.96 -30.00 66.19
C ASN A 424 15.09 -29.20 66.86
N GLY A 425 15.34 -27.95 66.44
CA GLY A 425 16.29 -27.04 67.07
C GLY A 425 15.58 -26.04 67.96
N LYS A 426 15.95 -25.93 69.25
CA LYS A 426 15.45 -24.88 70.15
C LYS A 426 15.74 -23.50 69.56
N SER A 427 14.70 -22.75 69.19
CA SER A 427 14.83 -21.36 68.75
C SER A 427 14.76 -20.41 69.96
N TYR A 428 15.76 -19.55 70.10
CA TYR A 428 15.78 -18.42 71.04
C TYR A 428 15.29 -17.16 70.31
N GLY A 429 14.26 -16.50 70.87
CA GLY A 429 14.15 -15.03 70.86
C GLY A 429 13.38 -14.35 69.71
N PHE A 430 12.13 -14.00 70.00
CA PHE A 430 11.15 -13.19 69.26
C PHE A 430 11.59 -11.74 68.84
N LEU A 431 12.87 -11.35 68.94
CA LEU A 431 13.27 -9.94 68.70
C LEU A 431 14.64 -9.71 67.99
N GLY A 432 15.33 -10.75 67.53
CA GLY A 432 16.56 -10.58 66.75
C GLY A 432 16.30 -10.77 65.25
N HIS A 433 16.57 -9.75 64.42
CA HIS A 433 16.62 -9.77 62.93
C HIS A 433 15.47 -9.17 62.10
N LEU A 434 14.79 -8.14 62.58
CA LEU A 434 14.00 -7.23 61.72
C LEU A 434 14.86 -6.12 61.06
N ARG A 435 16.13 -6.39 60.68
CA ARG A 435 16.96 -5.42 59.94
C ARG A 435 16.62 -5.51 58.44
N PRO A 436 16.06 -4.46 57.81
CA PRO A 436 15.66 -4.51 56.41
C PRO A 436 16.78 -4.94 55.45
N GLY A 437 18.02 -4.55 55.75
CA GLY A 437 19.17 -4.86 54.91
C GLY A 437 19.51 -6.35 54.78
N VAL A 438 19.19 -7.19 55.78
CA VAL A 438 19.58 -8.62 55.77
C VAL A 438 18.68 -9.42 54.83
N TRP A 439 17.36 -9.26 54.92
CA TRP A 439 16.43 -9.98 54.04
C TRP A 439 16.48 -9.45 52.60
N ILE A 440 16.75 -8.15 52.39
CA ILE A 440 16.99 -7.59 51.05
C ILE A 440 18.26 -8.21 50.44
N PHE A 441 19.37 -8.24 51.18
CA PHE A 441 20.61 -8.83 50.69
C PHE A 441 20.45 -10.32 50.33
N ASN A 442 19.80 -11.09 51.19
CA ASN A 442 19.52 -12.50 50.93
C ASN A 442 18.63 -12.68 49.69
N GLY A 443 17.62 -11.82 49.52
CA GLY A 443 16.78 -11.83 48.34
C GLY A 443 17.55 -11.50 47.06
N ILE A 444 18.43 -10.49 47.08
CA ILE A 444 19.31 -10.15 45.95
C ILE A 444 20.24 -11.33 45.63
N LEU A 445 20.83 -11.96 46.64
CA LEU A 445 21.73 -13.09 46.44
C LEU A 445 21.02 -14.27 45.76
N VAL A 446 19.82 -14.64 46.24
CA VAL A 446 19.03 -15.74 45.67
C VAL A 446 18.54 -15.39 44.26
N ALA A 447 18.06 -14.16 44.02
CA ALA A 447 17.68 -13.72 42.69
C ALA A 447 18.87 -13.73 41.73
N GLY A 448 20.04 -13.26 42.18
CA GLY A 448 21.30 -13.28 41.44
C GLY A 448 21.74 -14.69 41.05
N LEU A 449 21.66 -15.66 41.98
CA LEU A 449 21.96 -17.07 41.69
C LEU A 449 21.06 -17.67 40.60
N GLN A 450 19.79 -17.29 40.59
CA GLN A 450 18.84 -17.76 39.57
C GLN A 450 19.07 -17.11 38.21
N LEU A 451 19.37 -15.81 38.18
CA LEU A 451 19.71 -15.09 36.96
C LEU A 451 21.03 -15.60 36.37
N LEU A 452 22.04 -15.85 37.21
CA LEU A 452 23.31 -16.47 36.80
C LEU A 452 23.11 -17.87 36.23
N ALA A 453 22.23 -18.68 36.82
CA ALA A 453 21.90 -20.00 36.27
C ALA A 453 21.22 -19.90 34.89
N ASN A 454 20.28 -18.97 34.72
CA ASN A 454 19.67 -18.70 33.41
C ASN A 454 20.71 -18.23 32.38
N TRP A 455 21.59 -17.31 32.77
CA TRP A 455 22.66 -16.82 31.89
C TRP A 455 23.61 -17.95 31.50
N PHE A 456 24.10 -18.73 32.47
CA PHE A 456 25.00 -19.85 32.23
C PHE A 456 24.40 -20.89 31.29
N ASN A 457 23.13 -21.26 31.52
CA ASN A 457 22.41 -22.17 30.63
C ASN A 457 22.29 -21.60 29.21
N ALA A 458 22.08 -20.29 29.06
CA ALA A 458 21.87 -19.67 27.75
C ALA A 458 23.20 -19.60 26.98
N SER A 459 24.29 -19.30 27.68
CA SER A 459 25.65 -19.39 27.14
C SER A 459 26.03 -20.83 26.78
N LEU A 460 25.58 -21.83 27.54
CA LEU A 460 25.82 -23.24 27.21
C LEU A 460 25.08 -23.64 25.93
N VAL A 461 23.86 -23.15 25.72
CA VAL A 461 23.11 -23.32 24.46
C VAL A 461 23.89 -22.69 23.32
N GLN A 462 24.26 -21.41 23.40
CA GLN A 462 24.97 -20.71 22.33
C GLN A 462 26.33 -21.36 21.98
N ASN A 463 27.06 -21.85 22.99
CA ASN A 463 28.34 -22.53 22.80
C ASN A 463 28.22 -23.97 22.26
N THR A 464 27.00 -24.47 22.05
CA THR A 464 26.79 -25.78 21.42
C THR A 464 26.81 -25.62 19.90
N ILE A 465 27.57 -26.48 19.21
CA ILE A 465 27.68 -26.47 17.75
C ILE A 465 26.28 -26.52 17.12
N GLY A 466 25.98 -25.57 16.24
CA GLY A 466 24.70 -25.40 15.57
C GLY A 466 23.72 -24.45 16.28
N TYR A 467 24.05 -23.89 17.44
CA TYR A 467 23.17 -22.96 18.19
C TYR A 467 23.79 -21.56 18.33
N GLU A 468 24.77 -21.23 17.50
CA GLU A 468 25.57 -20.00 17.61
C GLU A 468 24.72 -18.72 17.49
N ASP A 469 23.65 -18.78 16.68
CA ASP A 469 22.76 -17.65 16.40
C ASP A 469 21.73 -17.37 17.51
N VAL A 470 21.68 -18.20 18.57
CA VAL A 470 20.69 -18.06 19.65
C VAL A 470 21.02 -16.85 20.54
N PRO A 471 20.10 -15.87 20.70
CA PRO A 471 20.37 -14.67 21.48
C PRO A 471 20.33 -14.95 23.00
N VAL A 472 21.50 -14.96 23.63
CA VAL A 472 21.69 -15.30 25.06
C VAL A 472 20.81 -14.46 26.00
N ALA A 473 20.83 -13.13 25.83
CA ALA A 473 20.08 -12.23 26.73
C ALA A 473 18.56 -12.44 26.60
N GLN A 474 18.07 -12.65 25.38
CA GLN A 474 16.65 -12.88 25.12
C GLN A 474 16.21 -14.25 25.65
N LEU A 475 17.02 -15.31 25.50
CA LEU A 475 16.73 -16.62 26.07
C LEU A 475 16.78 -16.61 27.60
N MET A 476 17.75 -15.92 28.19
CA MET A 476 17.85 -15.74 29.64
C MET A 476 16.60 -15.07 30.23
N LEU A 477 16.11 -14.01 29.58
CA LEU A 477 14.87 -13.31 29.96
C LEU A 477 13.65 -14.20 29.78
N LEU A 478 13.60 -15.00 28.70
CA LEU A 478 12.49 -15.94 28.49
C LEU A 478 12.41 -16.94 29.65
N TRP A 479 13.54 -17.47 30.11
CA TRP A 479 13.56 -18.37 31.27
C TRP A 479 13.21 -17.71 32.60
N CYS A 480 13.17 -16.38 32.69
CA CYS A 480 12.62 -15.70 33.86
C CYS A 480 11.09 -15.83 33.94
N THR A 481 10.39 -16.22 32.86
CA THR A 481 8.94 -16.51 32.91
C THR A 481 8.64 -17.95 33.36
N MET A 482 9.66 -18.79 33.57
CA MET A 482 9.45 -20.19 33.99
C MET A 482 8.69 -20.28 35.32
N PRO A 483 7.70 -21.18 35.44
CA PRO A 483 6.97 -21.36 36.68
C PRO A 483 7.91 -21.90 37.75
N ARG A 484 8.02 -21.19 38.88
CA ARG A 484 8.91 -21.50 40.01
C ARG A 484 8.12 -21.57 41.31
N LEU A 485 8.58 -22.40 42.23
CA LEU A 485 8.02 -22.59 43.56
C LEU A 485 8.87 -21.92 44.67
N THR A 486 9.66 -20.90 44.31
CA THR A 486 10.55 -20.18 45.24
C THR A 486 9.81 -19.34 46.28
N TRP A 487 8.51 -19.10 46.09
CA TRP A 487 7.58 -18.47 47.03
C TRP A 487 6.87 -19.44 48.00
N LEU A 488 7.10 -20.75 47.90
CA LEU A 488 6.54 -21.73 48.85
C LEU A 488 6.79 -21.43 50.34
N PRO A 489 7.96 -20.88 50.76
CA PRO A 489 8.17 -20.52 52.17
C PRO A 489 7.11 -19.52 52.66
N VAL A 490 6.64 -18.65 51.77
CA VAL A 490 5.57 -17.69 52.05
C VAL A 490 4.28 -18.44 52.38
N LEU A 491 3.84 -19.42 51.59
CA LEU A 491 2.64 -20.23 51.88
C LEU A 491 2.72 -20.99 53.22
N LEU A 492 3.91 -21.53 53.54
CA LEU A 492 4.11 -22.36 54.72
C LEU A 492 3.98 -21.57 56.04
N ILE A 493 4.17 -20.25 56.00
CA ILE A 493 3.95 -19.34 57.12
C ILE A 493 2.47 -19.26 57.50
N GLY A 494 1.55 -19.36 56.53
CA GLY A 494 0.10 -19.37 56.74
C GLY A 494 -0.38 -20.53 57.62
N VAL A 495 0.44 -21.58 57.76
CA VAL A 495 0.15 -22.79 58.54
C VAL A 495 0.82 -22.75 59.92
N GLN A 496 1.70 -21.79 60.21
CA GLN A 496 2.43 -21.69 61.47
C GLN A 496 1.68 -20.83 62.52
N PRO A 497 1.83 -21.12 63.82
CA PRO A 497 1.41 -20.21 64.87
C PRO A 497 2.29 -18.95 64.86
N PHE A 498 1.72 -17.80 65.24
CA PHE A 498 2.32 -16.47 65.08
C PHE A 498 3.72 -16.33 65.71
N GLU A 499 3.99 -17.05 66.80
CA GLU A 499 5.26 -17.02 67.53
C GLU A 499 6.42 -17.75 66.82
N MET A 500 6.14 -18.59 65.82
CA MET A 500 7.15 -19.39 65.11
C MET A 500 7.47 -18.86 63.69
N ILE A 501 6.94 -17.70 63.31
CA ILE A 501 7.05 -17.17 61.94
C ILE A 501 8.43 -16.55 61.69
N ASN A 502 9.19 -17.09 60.72
CA ASN A 502 10.39 -16.42 60.20
C ASN A 502 10.02 -15.39 59.11
N PHE A 503 9.76 -14.15 59.54
CA PHE A 503 9.42 -13.03 58.65
C PHE A 503 10.54 -12.66 57.66
N SER A 504 11.81 -12.85 58.04
CA SER A 504 12.98 -12.53 57.21
C SER A 504 13.02 -13.41 55.96
N ALA A 505 12.86 -14.73 56.14
CA ALA A 505 12.81 -15.69 55.03
C ALA A 505 11.61 -15.42 54.10
N ALA A 506 10.43 -15.11 54.68
CA ALA A 506 9.23 -14.75 53.93
C ALA A 506 9.43 -13.53 53.03
N ALA A 507 9.98 -12.46 53.61
CA ALA A 507 10.22 -11.19 52.92
C ALA A 507 11.28 -11.36 51.83
N SER A 508 12.34 -12.12 52.11
CA SER A 508 13.38 -12.48 51.14
C SER A 508 12.78 -13.26 49.95
N SER A 509 11.97 -14.29 50.19
CA SER A 509 11.30 -15.05 49.11
C SER A 509 10.36 -14.20 48.27
N LEU A 510 9.55 -13.33 48.89
CA LEU A 510 8.70 -12.39 48.15
C LEU A 510 9.53 -11.41 47.31
N PHE A 511 10.65 -10.93 47.84
CA PHE A 511 11.53 -10.00 47.14
C PHE A 511 12.20 -10.64 45.92
N VAL A 512 12.64 -11.91 46.04
CA VAL A 512 13.15 -12.70 44.91
C VAL A 512 12.10 -12.78 43.81
N GLU A 513 10.86 -13.12 44.15
CA GLU A 513 9.79 -13.19 43.15
C GLU A 513 9.55 -11.83 42.48
N VAL A 514 9.49 -10.74 43.24
CA VAL A 514 9.30 -9.40 42.66
C VAL A 514 10.37 -9.11 41.60
N ILE A 515 11.65 -9.39 41.89
CA ILE A 515 12.74 -9.22 40.92
C ILE A 515 12.51 -10.07 39.68
N LEU A 516 12.19 -11.35 39.85
CA LEU A 516 12.02 -12.27 38.72
C LEU A 516 10.80 -11.91 37.86
N GLN A 517 9.66 -11.56 38.47
CA GLN A 517 8.45 -11.13 37.78
C GLN A 517 8.68 -9.82 36.98
N VAL A 518 9.53 -8.91 37.48
CA VAL A 518 9.96 -7.73 36.72
C VAL A 518 10.71 -8.12 35.44
N PHE A 519 11.58 -9.12 35.49
CA PHE A 519 12.25 -9.63 34.29
C PHE A 519 11.29 -10.44 33.38
N SER A 520 10.30 -11.13 33.95
CA SER A 520 9.25 -11.83 33.19
C SER A 520 8.37 -10.88 32.38
N LEU A 521 8.22 -9.63 32.82
CA LEU A 521 7.35 -8.61 32.23
C LEU A 521 7.57 -8.44 30.73
N TYR A 522 8.83 -8.46 30.28
CA TYR A 522 9.18 -8.24 28.88
C TYR A 522 8.46 -9.22 27.94
N TYR A 523 8.57 -10.53 28.21
CA TYR A 523 7.93 -11.53 27.34
C TYR A 523 6.42 -11.62 27.55
N MET A 524 5.93 -11.45 28.77
CA MET A 524 4.49 -11.49 29.02
C MET A 524 3.76 -10.35 28.32
N ILE A 525 4.30 -9.11 28.38
CA ILE A 525 3.74 -7.97 27.64
C ILE A 525 3.89 -8.20 26.13
N LEU A 526 5.07 -8.61 25.66
CA LEU A 526 5.30 -8.87 24.24
C LEU A 526 4.29 -9.87 23.68
N THR A 527 4.00 -10.96 24.40
CA THR A 527 2.98 -11.93 24.00
C THR A 527 1.58 -11.32 24.00
N VAL A 528 1.20 -10.56 25.01
CA VAL A 528 -0.14 -9.94 25.03
C VAL A 528 -0.30 -8.91 23.92
N SER A 529 0.70 -8.04 23.70
CA SER A 529 0.65 -7.02 22.64
C SER A 529 0.57 -7.66 21.26
N TYR A 530 1.37 -8.70 21.02
CA TYR A 530 1.36 -9.43 19.76
C TYR A 530 0.01 -10.13 19.52
N GLY A 531 -0.58 -10.73 20.55
CA GLY A 531 -1.90 -11.36 20.41
C GLY A 531 -3.03 -10.37 20.14
N LEU A 532 -2.94 -9.14 20.66
CA LEU A 532 -3.90 -8.07 20.39
C LEU A 532 -3.74 -7.50 18.97
N GLU A 533 -2.50 -7.29 18.54
CA GLU A 533 -2.18 -6.76 17.20
C GLU A 533 -2.68 -7.68 16.08
N HIS A 534 -2.61 -8.99 16.29
CA HIS A 534 -2.97 -10.00 15.29
C HIS A 534 -4.32 -10.68 15.53
N ASP A 535 -5.16 -10.10 16.40
CA ASP A 535 -6.53 -10.56 16.65
C ASP A 535 -6.63 -12.01 17.19
N PHE A 536 -5.57 -12.53 17.79
CA PHE A 536 -5.52 -13.91 18.30
C PHE A 536 -6.45 -14.14 19.49
N TYR A 537 -6.84 -13.09 20.20
CA TYR A 537 -7.85 -13.18 21.26
C TYR A 537 -9.29 -13.28 20.73
N PHE A 538 -9.54 -12.92 19.46
CA PHE A 538 -10.90 -12.78 18.91
C PHE A 538 -11.17 -13.63 17.65
N GLY A 539 -10.24 -14.48 17.23
CA GLY A 539 -10.47 -15.44 16.14
C GLY A 539 -9.38 -15.49 15.07
N GLY A 540 -8.33 -14.66 15.15
CA GLY A 540 -7.25 -14.60 14.16
C GLY A 540 -6.42 -15.89 13.97
N MET A 541 -6.64 -16.93 14.79
CA MET A 541 -5.97 -18.23 14.71
C MET A 541 -6.88 -19.35 14.18
N GLU A 542 -8.10 -19.04 13.72
CA GLU A 542 -9.05 -20.06 13.28
C GLU A 542 -8.48 -20.93 12.14
N GLY A 543 -8.42 -22.24 12.38
CA GLY A 543 -7.89 -23.21 11.41
C GLY A 543 -6.36 -23.34 11.39
N ALA A 544 -5.64 -22.63 12.28
CA ALA A 544 -4.19 -22.74 12.40
C ALA A 544 -3.75 -24.09 12.99
N GLU A 545 -2.62 -24.59 12.50
CA GLU A 545 -2.01 -25.79 13.08
C GLU A 545 -1.57 -25.49 14.52
N ARG A 546 -2.12 -26.24 15.50
CA ARG A 546 -1.89 -26.07 16.95
C ARG A 546 -2.52 -24.82 17.57
N GLU A 547 -3.62 -24.32 17.00
CA GLU A 547 -4.45 -23.25 17.57
C GLU A 547 -4.62 -23.32 19.09
N VAL A 548 -5.03 -24.49 19.62
CA VAL A 548 -5.25 -24.69 21.07
C VAL A 548 -3.98 -24.40 21.90
N SER A 549 -2.80 -24.76 21.38
CA SER A 549 -1.54 -24.52 22.10
C SER A 549 -1.22 -23.03 22.16
N ALA A 550 -1.45 -22.30 21.06
CA ALA A 550 -1.28 -20.86 21.02
C ALA A 550 -2.28 -20.16 21.95
N GLN A 551 -3.57 -20.52 21.91
CA GLN A 551 -4.59 -19.97 22.81
C GLN A 551 -4.20 -20.12 24.28
N VAL A 552 -3.70 -21.30 24.68
CA VAL A 552 -3.23 -21.54 26.05
C VAL A 552 -2.03 -20.65 26.42
N MET A 553 -1.10 -20.43 25.49
CA MET A 553 0.04 -19.52 25.69
C MET A 553 -0.41 -18.07 25.90
N TYR A 554 -1.23 -17.54 24.98
CA TYR A 554 -1.75 -16.17 25.04
C TYR A 554 -2.66 -15.93 26.24
N ALA A 555 -3.48 -16.92 26.61
CA ALA A 555 -4.30 -16.89 27.82
C ALA A 555 -3.45 -16.86 29.10
N GLY A 556 -2.37 -17.65 29.14
CA GLY A 556 -1.41 -17.61 30.25
C GLY A 556 -0.76 -16.24 30.42
N ALA A 557 -0.29 -15.63 29.33
CA ALA A 557 0.30 -14.28 29.37
C ALA A 557 -0.71 -13.20 29.79
N LEU A 558 -1.94 -13.26 29.26
CA LEU A 558 -2.99 -12.32 29.62
C LEU A 558 -3.40 -12.46 31.10
N LEU A 559 -3.59 -13.69 31.57
CA LEU A 559 -3.90 -13.96 32.98
C LEU A 559 -2.80 -13.42 33.89
N TRP A 560 -1.53 -13.61 33.53
CA TRP A 560 -0.39 -13.08 34.27
C TRP A 560 -0.45 -11.55 34.39
N LEU A 561 -0.75 -10.86 33.28
CA LEU A 561 -0.85 -9.40 33.26
C LEU A 561 -2.01 -8.90 34.13
N MET A 562 -3.18 -9.55 34.04
CA MET A 562 -4.35 -9.19 34.85
C MET A 562 -4.09 -9.40 36.35
N VAL A 563 -3.45 -10.50 36.75
CA VAL A 563 -3.09 -10.76 38.15
C VAL A 563 -2.06 -9.74 38.65
N THR A 564 -1.08 -9.37 37.83
CA THR A 564 -0.06 -8.38 38.19
C THR A 564 -0.65 -6.96 38.33
N ALA A 565 -1.57 -6.58 37.44
CA ALA A 565 -2.30 -5.31 37.56
C ALA A 565 -3.20 -5.31 38.80
N ALA A 566 -3.93 -6.39 39.04
CA ALA A 566 -4.81 -6.55 40.19
C ALA A 566 -4.03 -6.45 41.52
N THR A 567 -2.91 -7.17 41.65
CA THR A 567 -2.05 -7.10 42.84
C THR A 567 -1.53 -5.69 43.09
N SER A 568 -1.04 -5.03 42.05
CA SER A 568 -0.52 -3.66 42.14
C SER A 568 -1.58 -2.70 42.65
N VAL A 569 -2.80 -2.75 42.09
CA VAL A 569 -3.93 -1.91 42.53
C VAL A 569 -4.32 -2.21 43.99
N GLN A 570 -4.37 -3.49 44.39
CA GLN A 570 -4.71 -3.86 45.77
C GLN A 570 -3.64 -3.39 46.76
N LEU A 571 -2.36 -3.57 46.45
CA LEU A 571 -1.24 -3.08 47.27
C LEU A 571 -1.27 -1.55 47.38
N MET A 572 -1.53 -0.83 46.29
CA MET A 572 -1.69 0.63 46.30
C MET A 572 -2.87 1.09 47.16
N ARG A 573 -3.97 0.32 47.22
CA ARG A 573 -5.15 0.65 48.06
C ARG A 573 -4.92 0.36 49.54
N ILE A 574 -4.14 -0.67 49.87
CA ILE A 574 -3.90 -1.10 51.26
C ILE A 574 -2.79 -0.26 51.93
N THR A 575 -1.74 0.13 51.18
CA THR A 575 -0.56 0.83 51.73
C THR A 575 -0.88 2.17 52.44
N PRO A 576 -1.74 3.06 51.89
CA PRO A 576 -2.13 4.30 52.56
C PRO A 576 -2.98 4.03 53.81
N ARG A 577 -3.93 3.10 53.74
CA ARG A 577 -4.83 2.72 54.85
C ARG A 577 -4.06 2.19 56.05
N MET A 578 -2.95 1.49 55.82
CA MET A 578 -2.12 0.98 56.90
C MET A 578 -1.25 2.06 57.56
N LYS A 579 -0.74 3.03 56.78
CA LYS A 579 -0.03 4.21 57.32
C LYS A 579 -0.93 5.06 58.22
N GLU A 580 -2.23 5.12 57.92
CA GLU A 580 -3.26 5.77 58.75
C GLU A 580 -3.48 5.01 60.09
N LEU A 581 -3.55 3.67 60.03
CA LEU A 581 -3.74 2.79 61.19
C LEU A 581 -2.51 2.70 62.11
N THR A 582 -1.29 2.87 61.58
CA THR A 582 -0.07 2.95 62.42
C THR A 582 0.13 4.35 63.02
N ARG A 583 -0.52 5.38 62.47
CA ARG A 583 -0.40 6.77 62.94
C ARG A 583 -1.51 7.20 63.90
N SER A 584 -2.69 6.57 63.84
CA SER A 584 -3.82 6.87 64.72
C SER A 584 -4.07 5.74 65.73
N ALA A 585 -3.74 5.98 66.99
CA ALA A 585 -4.21 5.18 68.13
C ALA A 585 -5.67 5.55 68.46
N SER A 586 -6.58 5.40 67.50
CA SER A 586 -7.99 5.75 67.64
C SER A 586 -8.85 4.53 67.32
N LEU A 587 -9.49 3.99 68.35
CA LEU A 587 -10.56 3.00 68.28
C LEU A 587 -11.78 3.65 67.62
N ASP A 588 -12.01 3.38 66.33
CA ASP A 588 -13.35 3.11 65.80
C ASP A 588 -13.27 2.50 64.39
N PRO A 589 -14.08 1.47 64.07
CA PRO A 589 -14.13 0.88 62.75
C PRO A 589 -14.90 1.80 61.79
N PRO A 590 -14.38 2.12 60.58
CA PRO A 590 -15.13 2.92 59.63
C PRO A 590 -16.29 2.09 59.06
N THR A 591 -17.49 2.65 59.21
CA THR A 591 -18.73 2.13 58.61
C THR A 591 -18.59 2.05 57.09
N TRP A 592 -18.84 0.87 56.55
CA TRP A 592 -18.79 0.56 55.12
C TRP A 592 -19.91 1.32 54.38
N GLN A 593 -19.58 2.48 53.81
CA GLN A 593 -20.52 3.22 52.97
C GLN A 593 -20.46 2.66 51.55
N ARG A 594 -21.34 1.69 51.30
CA ARG A 594 -21.65 1.13 49.98
C ARG A 594 -22.39 2.22 49.18
N ASN A 595 -21.66 2.96 48.35
CA ASN A 595 -22.23 3.69 47.23
C ASN A 595 -21.12 4.06 46.24
N HIS A 596 -21.09 3.40 45.09
CA HIS A 596 -21.19 4.10 43.81
C HIS A 596 -21.52 3.12 42.69
N GLN A 597 -22.62 3.44 42.04
CA GLN A 597 -23.14 2.84 40.83
C GLN A 597 -22.33 3.43 39.68
N THR A 598 -21.51 2.60 39.03
CA THR A 598 -20.79 2.97 37.81
C THR A 598 -20.91 1.78 36.85
N THR A 599 -21.22 2.09 35.60
CA THR A 599 -21.44 1.17 34.48
C THR A 599 -20.37 0.08 34.39
N SER A 600 -20.78 -1.19 34.51
CA SER A 600 -19.88 -2.33 34.60
C SER A 600 -19.15 -2.58 33.27
N ASN A 601 -17.85 -2.33 33.27
CA ASN A 601 -16.94 -2.94 32.30
C ASN A 601 -16.54 -4.32 32.80
N ILE A 602 -16.36 -5.28 31.90
CA ILE A 602 -15.93 -6.67 32.20
C ILE A 602 -14.67 -6.69 33.09
N VAL A 603 -13.77 -5.72 32.91
CA VAL A 603 -12.56 -5.54 33.72
C VAL A 603 -12.86 -5.23 35.18
N GLU A 604 -13.89 -4.42 35.47
CA GLU A 604 -14.29 -4.10 36.85
C GLU A 604 -14.94 -5.29 37.55
N GLU A 605 -15.74 -6.08 36.84
CA GLU A 605 -16.38 -7.28 37.35
C GLU A 605 -15.35 -8.37 37.71
N MET A 606 -14.36 -8.58 36.83
CA MET A 606 -13.28 -9.52 37.09
C MET A 606 -12.39 -9.05 38.27
N MET A 607 -12.11 -7.75 38.36
CA MET A 607 -11.38 -7.14 39.48
C MET A 607 -12.16 -7.25 40.80
N ALA A 608 -13.49 -7.15 40.76
CA ALA A 608 -14.36 -7.36 41.91
C ALA A 608 -14.34 -8.83 42.37
N GLN A 609 -14.30 -9.78 41.42
CA GLN A 609 -14.25 -11.21 41.72
C GLN A 609 -12.92 -11.63 42.36
N ILE A 610 -11.78 -11.11 41.86
CA ILE A 610 -10.46 -11.31 42.47
C ILE A 610 -10.42 -10.67 43.88
N HIS A 611 -10.98 -9.48 44.03
CA HIS A 611 -11.07 -8.81 45.34
C HIS A 611 -11.90 -9.63 46.35
N TYR A 612 -13.04 -10.16 45.92
CA TYR A 612 -13.87 -11.05 46.73
C TYR A 612 -13.12 -12.33 47.14
N TRP A 613 -12.37 -12.94 46.23
CA TRP A 613 -11.57 -14.13 46.54
C TRP A 613 -10.47 -13.83 47.56
N HIS A 614 -9.74 -12.73 47.40
CA HIS A 614 -8.69 -12.30 48.33
C HIS A 614 -9.24 -11.99 49.74
N THR A 615 -10.36 -11.29 49.81
CA THR A 615 -11.01 -10.96 51.09
C THR A 615 -11.55 -12.19 51.79
N SER A 616 -12.20 -13.11 51.05
CA SER A 616 -12.68 -14.38 51.59
C SER A 616 -11.54 -15.27 52.13
N LEU A 617 -10.42 -15.35 51.41
CA LEU A 617 -9.23 -16.09 51.85
C LEU A 617 -8.65 -15.46 53.13
N GLY A 618 -8.53 -14.13 53.17
CA GLY A 618 -8.07 -13.39 54.35
C GLY A 618 -8.95 -13.65 55.58
N GLU A 619 -10.27 -13.68 55.43
CA GLU A 619 -11.21 -13.98 56.53
C GLU A 619 -11.12 -15.43 57.03
N LYS A 620 -10.86 -16.40 56.13
CA LYS A 620 -10.64 -17.80 56.51
C LYS A 620 -9.33 -17.98 57.27
N LEU A 621 -8.25 -17.34 56.81
CA LEU A 621 -6.94 -17.38 57.46
C LEU A 621 -6.98 -16.70 58.84
N ALA A 622 -7.66 -15.56 58.96
CA ALA A 622 -7.81 -14.86 60.24
C ALA A 622 -8.55 -15.73 61.28
N ARG A 623 -9.57 -16.47 60.86
CA ARG A 623 -10.27 -17.44 61.72
C ARG A 623 -9.38 -18.61 62.12
N TYR A 624 -8.68 -19.22 61.16
CA TYR A 624 -7.75 -20.32 61.43
C TYR A 624 -6.65 -19.93 62.42
N TRP A 625 -6.05 -18.74 62.26
CA TRP A 625 -5.03 -18.23 63.16
C TRP A 625 -5.58 -17.93 64.56
N SER A 626 -6.80 -17.39 64.63
CA SER A 626 -7.47 -17.14 65.91
C SER A 626 -7.78 -18.43 66.68
N GLU A 627 -8.20 -19.49 65.99
CA GLU A 627 -8.48 -20.80 66.61
C GLU A 627 -7.19 -21.48 67.06
N LYS A 628 -6.12 -21.42 66.26
CA LYS A 628 -4.83 -22.06 66.55
C LYS A 628 -4.06 -21.36 67.67
N ALA A 629 -4.08 -20.03 67.73
CA ALA A 629 -3.49 -19.27 68.83
C ALA A 629 -4.17 -19.63 70.17
N ARG A 630 -5.50 -19.82 70.14
CA ARG A 630 -6.29 -20.20 71.31
C ARG A 630 -5.99 -21.62 71.79
N ALA A 631 -5.76 -22.56 70.87
CA ALA A 631 -5.35 -23.93 71.21
C ALA A 631 -3.94 -24.01 71.84
N LEU A 632 -2.99 -23.17 71.39
CA LEU A 632 -1.63 -23.09 71.96
C LEU A 632 -1.61 -22.48 73.38
N GLU A 633 -2.46 -21.50 73.65
CA GLU A 633 -2.62 -20.95 75.01
C GLU A 633 -3.22 -21.98 75.97
N GLU A 634 -4.20 -22.79 75.53
CA GLU A 634 -4.77 -23.90 76.34
C GLU A 634 -3.73 -25.00 76.62
N GLU A 635 -2.87 -25.33 75.65
CA GLU A 635 -1.80 -26.33 75.81
C GLU A 635 -0.66 -25.83 76.71
N SER A 636 -0.34 -24.52 76.67
CA SER A 636 0.62 -23.87 77.58
C SER A 636 0.12 -23.74 79.02
N LEU A 637 -1.19 -23.61 79.24
CA LEU A 637 -1.78 -23.51 80.59
C LEU A 637 -1.87 -24.87 81.31
N LEU A 638 -1.92 -25.97 80.56
CA LEU A 638 -1.89 -27.34 81.12
C LEU A 638 -0.46 -27.85 81.43
N GLY A 639 0.59 -27.20 80.91
CA GLY A 639 2.00 -27.57 81.14
C GLY A 639 2.70 -26.88 82.31
N GLY A 640 2.01 -25.98 83.02
CA GLY A 640 2.60 -25.09 84.04
C GLY A 640 2.18 -25.40 85.48
N GLU A 641 2.29 -26.64 85.94
CA GLU A 641 2.04 -26.97 87.35
C GLU A 641 3.27 -26.64 88.20
N GLY A 642 3.37 -25.39 88.69
CA GLY A 642 4.43 -25.05 89.63
C GLY A 642 4.79 -23.59 89.89
N ARG A 643 3.83 -22.69 90.15
CA ARG A 643 4.02 -21.59 91.13
C ARG A 643 2.71 -20.84 91.39
N ARG A 644 2.20 -20.96 92.62
CA ARG A 644 1.19 -20.07 93.19
C ARG A 644 1.85 -18.75 93.55
N ASP A 645 1.33 -17.65 93.03
CA ASP A 645 1.33 -16.37 93.72
C ASP A 645 -0.02 -15.68 93.46
N GLU A 646 -0.71 -15.35 94.54
CA GLU A 646 -2.06 -14.79 94.56
C GLU A 646 -1.98 -13.27 94.37
N GLY A 647 -2.56 -12.76 93.30
CA GLY A 647 -2.73 -11.33 93.06
C GLY A 647 -3.98 -11.07 92.22
N TYR A 648 -5.09 -10.70 92.88
CA TYR A 648 -6.28 -10.17 92.22
C TYR A 648 -5.97 -8.78 91.63
N GLY A 649 -6.18 -8.59 90.32
CA GLY A 649 -6.17 -7.26 89.72
C GLY A 649 -5.98 -7.24 88.20
N THR A 650 -7.03 -6.79 87.48
CA THR A 650 -7.12 -6.43 86.06
C THR A 650 -7.06 -7.57 85.01
N LEU A 651 -8.19 -7.74 84.31
CA LEU A 651 -8.29 -8.45 83.01
C LEU A 651 -7.20 -7.93 82.06
N PRO A 652 -6.51 -8.79 81.29
CA PRO A 652 -5.52 -8.32 80.33
C PRO A 652 -6.23 -7.61 79.18
N PHE A 653 -6.24 -6.28 79.21
CA PHE A 653 -6.68 -5.39 78.13
C PHE A 653 -5.82 -5.54 76.85
N LYS A 654 -4.78 -6.39 76.88
CA LYS A 654 -3.90 -6.71 75.75
C LYS A 654 -4.59 -7.50 74.61
N ARG A 655 -5.79 -8.07 74.87
CA ARG A 655 -6.50 -8.98 73.96
C ARG A 655 -7.07 -8.33 72.68
N GLN A 656 -7.29 -7.02 72.68
CA GLN A 656 -8.00 -6.33 71.58
C GLN A 656 -7.06 -5.62 70.59
N HIS A 657 -5.90 -5.14 71.07
CA HIS A 657 -4.86 -4.55 70.21
C HIS A 657 -4.16 -5.60 69.32
N ASP A 658 -3.89 -6.79 69.86
CA ASP A 658 -3.27 -7.88 69.10
C ASP A 658 -4.22 -8.43 68.01
N TRP A 659 -5.54 -8.41 68.25
CA TRP A 659 -6.57 -8.89 67.31
C TRP A 659 -6.81 -7.94 66.12
N VAL A 660 -6.86 -6.63 66.35
CA VAL A 660 -7.02 -5.62 65.27
C VAL A 660 -5.75 -5.54 64.40
N SER A 661 -4.56 -5.68 65.02
CA SER A 661 -3.27 -5.77 64.31
C SER A 661 -3.16 -7.04 63.45
N SER A 662 -3.64 -8.18 63.98
CA SER A 662 -3.73 -9.47 63.28
C SER A 662 -4.56 -9.40 61.99
N LYS A 663 -5.75 -8.76 62.02
CA LYS A 663 -6.64 -8.69 60.84
C LYS A 663 -6.04 -7.91 59.68
N GLY A 664 -5.38 -6.78 59.94
CA GLY A 664 -4.69 -5.99 58.93
C GLY A 664 -3.48 -6.71 58.34
N PHE A 665 -2.72 -7.43 59.18
CA PHE A 665 -1.59 -8.24 58.76
C PHE A 665 -2.03 -9.42 57.86
N VAL A 666 -3.10 -10.13 58.23
CA VAL A 666 -3.63 -11.25 57.45
C VAL A 666 -4.10 -10.81 56.06
N GLN A 667 -4.69 -9.62 55.92
CA GLN A 667 -5.08 -9.08 54.60
C GLN A 667 -3.87 -8.76 53.72
N ILE A 668 -2.79 -8.20 54.28
CA ILE A 668 -1.55 -7.88 53.55
C ILE A 668 -0.78 -9.13 53.16
N TYR A 669 -0.88 -10.19 53.96
CA TYR A 669 -0.27 -11.48 53.66
C TYR A 669 -1.09 -12.31 52.65
N ALA A 670 -2.43 -12.26 52.72
CA ALA A 670 -3.30 -13.02 51.83
C ALA A 670 -3.16 -12.60 50.36
N VAL A 671 -3.02 -11.29 50.08
CA VAL A 671 -2.95 -10.74 48.71
C VAL A 671 -1.72 -11.21 47.92
N PRO A 672 -0.48 -11.13 48.43
CA PRO A 672 0.69 -11.69 47.75
C PRO A 672 0.59 -13.20 47.59
N VAL A 673 0.17 -13.94 48.62
CA VAL A 673 0.09 -15.41 48.58
C VAL A 673 -0.89 -15.90 47.53
N SER A 674 -2.11 -15.37 47.53
CA SER A 674 -3.16 -15.69 46.58
C SER A 674 -2.71 -15.41 45.14
N SER A 675 -1.97 -14.33 44.97
CA SER A 675 -1.53 -13.86 43.66
C SER A 675 -0.32 -14.63 43.14
N MET A 676 0.61 -15.05 44.01
CA MET A 676 1.71 -15.93 43.63
C MET A 676 1.22 -17.28 43.11
N VAL A 677 0.15 -17.83 43.70
CA VAL A 677 -0.51 -19.05 43.18
C VAL A 677 -1.06 -18.82 41.78
N LEU A 678 -1.76 -17.70 41.56
CA LEU A 678 -2.36 -17.37 40.27
C LEU A 678 -1.29 -17.09 39.19
N LEU A 679 -0.21 -16.36 39.54
CA LEU A 679 0.93 -16.12 38.66
C LEU A 679 1.63 -17.43 38.28
N TRP A 680 1.78 -18.36 39.23
CA TRP A 680 2.36 -19.67 38.97
C TRP A 680 1.50 -20.49 37.99
N ILE A 681 0.17 -20.49 38.16
CA ILE A 681 -0.76 -21.12 37.19
C ILE A 681 -0.63 -20.47 35.81
N ALA A 682 -0.62 -19.14 35.76
CA ALA A 682 -0.49 -18.38 34.52
C ALA A 682 0.81 -18.71 33.77
N GLN A 683 1.93 -18.80 34.49
CA GLN A 683 3.23 -19.19 33.94
C GLN A 683 3.25 -20.64 33.43
N TRP A 684 2.54 -21.57 34.08
CA TRP A 684 2.37 -22.94 33.58
C TRP A 684 1.56 -23.00 32.30
N LEU A 685 0.46 -22.23 32.21
CA LEU A 685 -0.32 -22.11 30.98
C LEU A 685 0.54 -21.54 29.86
N PHE A 686 1.26 -20.45 30.13
CA PHE A 686 2.18 -19.84 29.18
C PHE A 686 3.22 -20.85 28.64
N TRP A 687 3.95 -21.54 29.52
CA TRP A 687 4.99 -22.49 29.12
C TRP A 687 4.44 -23.77 28.49
N GLY A 688 3.31 -24.27 28.97
CA GLY A 688 2.64 -25.44 28.39
C GLY A 688 2.17 -25.17 26.97
N GLY A 689 1.53 -24.03 26.76
CA GLY A 689 1.12 -23.55 25.44
C GLY A 689 2.32 -23.31 24.53
N PHE A 690 3.33 -22.57 25.00
CA PHE A 690 4.53 -22.24 24.23
C PHE A 690 5.32 -23.49 23.78
N ILE A 691 5.60 -24.44 24.68
CA ILE A 691 6.35 -25.66 24.34
C ILE A 691 5.56 -26.53 23.36
N SER A 692 4.24 -26.64 23.55
CA SER A 692 3.38 -27.40 22.64
C SER A 692 3.30 -26.75 21.25
N LEU A 693 3.19 -25.41 21.21
CA LEU A 693 3.16 -24.62 19.98
C LEU A 693 4.47 -24.73 19.21
N SER A 694 5.59 -24.43 19.85
CA SER A 694 6.92 -24.42 19.23
C SER A 694 7.44 -25.81 18.87
N SER A 695 7.16 -26.83 19.68
CA SER A 695 7.62 -28.22 19.51
C SER A 695 9.07 -28.33 19.03
N ASP A 696 9.30 -28.60 17.74
CA ASP A 696 10.63 -28.83 17.18
C ASP A 696 11.43 -27.53 16.94
N GLU A 697 10.76 -26.38 16.93
CA GLU A 697 11.39 -25.05 16.83
C GLU A 697 11.99 -24.57 18.16
N PHE A 698 11.65 -25.23 19.27
CA PHE A 698 12.28 -25.02 20.58
C PHE A 698 12.99 -26.29 21.05
N CYS A 699 14.12 -26.58 20.43
CA CYS A 699 14.96 -27.73 20.68
C CYS A 699 16.20 -27.41 21.53
N LEU A 700 16.14 -27.68 22.83
CA LEU A 700 17.27 -27.42 23.72
C LEU A 700 18.37 -28.50 23.60
N PRO A 701 19.65 -28.11 23.43
CA PRO A 701 20.75 -29.05 23.48
C PRO A 701 20.96 -29.55 24.92
N LYS A 702 21.30 -30.84 25.07
CA LYS A 702 21.71 -31.45 26.35
C LYS A 702 20.76 -31.10 27.52
N VAL A 703 19.43 -31.24 27.32
CA VAL A 703 18.38 -30.87 28.30
C VAL A 703 18.67 -31.34 29.73
N GLY A 704 19.26 -32.52 29.91
CA GLY A 704 19.66 -33.03 31.23
C GLY A 704 20.69 -32.16 31.96
N VAL A 705 21.67 -31.62 31.24
CA VAL A 705 22.69 -30.71 31.80
C VAL A 705 22.05 -29.38 32.20
N LEU A 706 21.22 -28.80 31.33
CA LEU A 706 20.50 -27.55 31.62
C LEU A 706 19.61 -27.70 32.86
N THR A 707 18.91 -28.83 32.96
CA THR A 707 18.07 -29.17 34.12
C THR A 707 18.91 -29.31 35.38
N ALA A 708 20.09 -29.91 35.31
CA ALA A 708 20.99 -30.06 36.46
C ALA A 708 21.50 -28.71 37.00
N VAL A 709 21.80 -27.74 36.10
CA VAL A 709 22.18 -26.38 36.50
C VAL A 709 21.03 -25.68 37.23
N TRP A 710 19.81 -25.73 36.68
CA TRP A 710 18.63 -25.17 37.35
C TRP A 710 18.35 -25.84 38.69
N PHE A 711 18.48 -27.17 38.75
CA PHE A 711 18.32 -27.95 39.97
C PHE A 711 19.32 -27.53 41.05
N ALA A 712 20.61 -27.42 40.70
CA ALA A 712 21.66 -27.01 41.64
C ALA A 712 21.45 -25.57 42.17
N SER A 713 21.13 -24.63 41.28
CA SER A 713 20.85 -23.24 41.66
C SER A 713 19.62 -23.14 42.58
N SER A 714 18.58 -23.92 42.29
CA SER A 714 17.35 -23.95 43.10
C SER A 714 17.59 -24.53 44.50
N LEU A 715 18.40 -25.58 44.63
CA LEU A 715 18.80 -26.12 45.93
C LEU A 715 19.66 -25.14 46.73
N ALA A 716 20.61 -24.46 46.07
CA ALA A 716 21.43 -23.43 46.71
C ALA A 716 20.56 -22.27 47.23
N GLY A 717 19.58 -21.81 46.44
CA GLY A 717 18.63 -20.78 46.87
C GLY A 717 17.77 -21.23 48.06
N ALA A 718 17.29 -22.48 48.06
CA ALA A 718 16.56 -23.05 49.19
C ALA A 718 17.43 -23.13 50.46
N ALA A 719 18.72 -23.49 50.33
CA ALA A 719 19.65 -23.53 51.45
C ALA A 719 19.92 -22.13 52.03
N VAL A 720 20.12 -21.10 51.19
CA VAL A 720 20.28 -19.70 51.63
C VAL A 720 19.04 -19.22 52.39
N THR A 721 17.85 -19.62 51.94
CA THR A 721 16.56 -19.25 52.57
C THR A 721 16.29 -20.05 53.86
N ALA A 722 16.96 -21.18 54.07
CA ALA A 722 16.80 -22.02 55.26
C ALA A 722 17.79 -21.69 56.38
N VAL A 723 18.98 -21.17 56.03
CA VAL A 723 20.05 -20.83 56.98
C VAL A 723 19.83 -19.47 57.66
N PHE A 724 19.08 -18.57 57.02
CA PHE A 724 18.79 -17.20 57.47
C PHE A 724 17.29 -16.92 57.46
#